data_AF-A0AAU3FB60-F1
#
_entry.id   AF-A0AAU3FB60-F1
#
_cell.length_a   1.000
_cell.length_b   1.000
_cell.length_c   1.000
_cell.angle_alpha   90.00
_cell.angle_beta   90.00
_cell.angle_gamma   90.00
#
_symmetry.space_group_name_H-M   'P 1'
#
loop_
_entity.id
_entity.type
_entity.pdbx_description
1 polymer ?
#
loop_
_entity_poly.entity_id
_entity_poly.type
_entity_poly.pdbx_seq_one_letter_code
_entity_poly.pdbx_strand_id
1 'polypeptide(L)'
;MSASTRTAVALGSATALLLGTVATIGAQGAVSAVADAPKQTAAAFSPLDLSKANRRAPIAGLHDWSRAGYRGGENLPGPAQTNPAPACQITEAELATQYGVKPNDSADDSAGLQSAIDHIRTACSPAAGYTKLSLIRMPAGTLRVSRQIAVDADYLTLRGAGSGAGSGARGTRIVFRPDANTRYDALTPDGSDWDEDGMTSGSAKGGWIWPGRGLFRVQSRGVHSSYASEYAAAPANRKDLFEGTVNVHWKSGLKLRGRTGDTAFAARAGDTVVHLATSGSLSNVAVGGLVNIRGANSLKFYAQQGIKPGDGTLQNIHMRQQIFTVAAVDTANRTLTLDKPLEYDVPVSSTSDGSAAINGAVYDSKVAPLVDPVLGVGFENFALTQEIPGLDPEEAKLNYGNMEPSLEMHGIVFKWAANSWVRGIRTEMTGSHPIVTEEAYHLQIVDNQLDGSWNKGKGGNGYFRGSRVWDSLYAGNTSRNLRHFTFQWSASGNVVIGNDFDSDLNLHGGWERNNLFELNTVTVPYEHRSANCRSNCGEEGGDGPDDSTWFPIWWGAGKKAVKWSGSSGPRNVFFNNTMIKQVSAGAAYTPYYADRKRVYQFGWSGTAWRHLDVGGTPIADWAGREQLDYSGGHGVDATRTDSGSSLFLKSVTGGTPSPTPTPTPSPTPTPRPVIDVSTSAQLTSALAAAAPGQTIRLAPGEYRGAFATRRPGTATLPITLTGPRTAVLVNDGPSGDPPSCPVPTAGWDPGYGLWLYGAPHWKLTGFTVKDSKKGVVLDNSHHVTVDGLAVHHVDEEAVHFRRSSADGVIRNSAIEFTGLVQPGYGEGVYLGSANSNWSCHGNSGGVDRSDRVLVENNRIGPYVAAEGIDIKEGTLGGIVRGNTFDGRGITGQNSADSWVDVKGVDYLIENNTGTFTSPGTFANGYETHNPGTSPSFPNGCGTVWRGNSSDLGGVGEYAIKITSTSRCSGRPNVVYASNTVTRAVSGLTNVPVTP
;
A
#
# COMPACT_ATOMS: atom_id res chain seq x y z
N MET A 1 4.75 43.41 1.42
CA MET A 1 4.46 44.81 1.02
C MET A 1 4.10 44.82 -0.45
N SER A 2 3.16 45.70 -0.82
CA SER A 2 2.56 45.93 -2.15
C SER A 2 1.39 45.01 -2.54
N ALA A 3 0.19 45.50 -2.18
CA ALA A 3 -1.10 45.10 -2.73
C ALA A 3 -1.41 45.94 -3.98
N SER A 4 -2.18 45.41 -4.93
CA SER A 4 -2.85 46.23 -5.94
C SER A 4 -4.20 45.63 -6.35
N THR A 5 -5.24 46.29 -5.86
CA THR A 5 -6.67 46.23 -6.20
C THR A 5 -6.93 46.51 -7.68
N ARG A 6 -7.87 45.78 -8.30
CA ARG A 6 -8.65 46.30 -9.43
C ARG A 6 -10.14 45.97 -9.32
N THR A 7 -10.91 47.04 -9.48
CA THR A 7 -12.34 47.23 -9.30
C THR A 7 -13.14 46.74 -10.51
N ALA A 8 -14.33 46.21 -10.23
CA ALA A 8 -15.36 45.88 -11.21
C ALA A 8 -16.03 47.13 -11.81
N VAL A 9 -16.50 47.02 -13.06
CA VAL A 9 -17.55 47.88 -13.62
C VAL A 9 -18.56 46.98 -14.33
N ALA A 10 -19.81 47.04 -13.87
CA ALA A 10 -20.99 46.46 -14.47
C ALA A 10 -21.66 47.46 -15.43
N LEU A 11 -22.29 46.96 -16.49
CA LEU A 11 -23.33 47.67 -17.26
C LEU A 11 -24.38 46.65 -17.70
N GLY A 12 -25.65 47.00 -17.49
CA GLY A 12 -26.78 46.07 -17.46
C GLY A 12 -27.68 46.05 -18.69
N SER A 13 -28.55 45.03 -18.65
CA SER A 13 -29.98 44.99 -18.97
C SER A 13 -30.51 45.50 -20.32
N ALA A 14 -31.16 44.60 -21.08
CA ALA A 14 -32.47 44.86 -21.67
C ALA A 14 -33.19 43.56 -22.06
N THR A 15 -34.44 43.47 -21.62
CA THR A 15 -35.43 42.40 -21.81
C THR A 15 -36.20 42.60 -23.12
N ALA A 16 -36.56 41.53 -23.84
CA ALA A 16 -37.72 41.54 -24.73
C ALA A 16 -38.35 40.15 -24.85
N LEU A 17 -39.65 40.12 -24.56
CA LEU A 17 -40.57 38.99 -24.59
C LEU A 17 -41.21 38.90 -25.98
N LEU A 18 -41.34 37.70 -26.56
CA LEU A 18 -42.38 37.43 -27.57
C LEU A 18 -42.78 35.94 -27.53
N LEU A 19 -44.08 35.74 -27.33
CA LEU A 19 -44.78 34.45 -27.34
C LEU A 19 -44.90 33.87 -28.76
N GLY A 20 -44.92 32.55 -28.87
CA GLY A 20 -45.32 31.89 -30.11
C GLY A 20 -45.23 30.36 -30.12
N THR A 21 -46.32 29.71 -29.70
CA THR A 21 -46.86 28.42 -30.16
C THR A 21 -46.15 27.09 -29.84
N VAL A 22 -46.94 26.24 -29.20
CA VAL A 22 -46.77 24.83 -28.89
C VAL A 22 -46.88 23.98 -30.15
N ALA A 23 -45.91 23.11 -30.38
CA ALA A 23 -46.04 21.92 -31.20
C ALA A 23 -45.34 20.75 -30.48
N THR A 24 -46.15 19.89 -29.86
CA THR A 24 -45.74 18.63 -29.24
C THR A 24 -45.43 17.60 -30.33
N ILE A 25 -44.14 17.32 -30.56
CA ILE A 25 -43.70 16.12 -31.26
C ILE A 25 -42.83 15.33 -30.30
N GLY A 26 -43.38 14.22 -29.81
CA GLY A 26 -42.64 13.22 -29.06
C GLY A 26 -41.64 12.52 -29.97
N ALA A 27 -40.37 12.64 -29.65
CA ALA A 27 -39.32 11.76 -30.14
C ALA A 27 -38.50 11.32 -28.92
N GLN A 28 -38.67 10.05 -28.56
CA GLN A 28 -37.83 9.36 -27.59
C GLN A 28 -36.38 9.42 -28.09
N GLY A 29 -35.56 10.26 -27.45
CA GLY A 29 -34.12 10.23 -27.62
C GLY A 29 -33.57 8.98 -26.95
N ALA A 30 -33.04 8.06 -27.76
CA ALA A 30 -32.29 6.92 -27.29
C ALA A 30 -31.14 7.40 -26.40
N VAL A 31 -31.21 7.05 -25.11
CA VAL A 31 -30.08 7.12 -24.20
C VAL A 31 -29.12 6.04 -24.66
N SER A 32 -28.08 6.42 -25.40
CA SER A 32 -26.98 5.52 -25.72
C SER A 32 -26.33 5.10 -24.41
N ALA A 33 -26.59 3.86 -24.01
CA ALA A 33 -25.91 3.19 -22.92
C ALA A 33 -24.39 3.29 -23.17
N VAL A 34 -23.69 3.92 -22.23
CA VAL A 34 -22.24 3.86 -22.15
C VAL A 34 -21.88 2.40 -21.91
N ALA A 35 -21.19 1.78 -22.87
CA ALA A 35 -20.72 0.42 -22.74
C ALA A 35 -19.69 0.34 -21.60
N ASP A 36 -19.93 -0.56 -20.64
CA ASP A 36 -19.01 -0.85 -19.54
C ASP A 36 -17.61 -1.19 -20.07
N ALA A 37 -16.60 -0.50 -19.53
CA ALA A 37 -15.19 -0.76 -19.81
C ALA A 37 -14.81 -2.19 -19.38
N PRO A 38 -13.95 -2.90 -20.12
CA PRO A 38 -13.53 -4.25 -19.77
C PRO A 38 -12.72 -4.23 -18.47
N LYS A 39 -13.22 -4.95 -17.44
CA LYS A 39 -12.49 -5.23 -16.20
C LYS A 39 -11.27 -6.13 -16.50
N GLN A 40 -10.10 -5.54 -16.72
CA GLN A 40 -8.83 -6.25 -16.65
C GLN A 40 -8.37 -6.33 -15.19
N THR A 41 -8.36 -7.55 -14.67
CA THR A 41 -7.82 -7.94 -13.37
C THR A 41 -6.29 -7.83 -13.39
N ALA A 42 -5.73 -6.81 -12.74
CA ALA A 42 -4.32 -6.84 -12.35
C ALA A 42 -4.13 -7.93 -11.28
N ALA A 43 -3.24 -8.89 -11.54
CA ALA A 43 -2.87 -9.94 -10.60
C ALA A 43 -2.16 -9.32 -9.38
N ALA A 44 -2.58 -9.68 -8.16
CA ALA A 44 -1.89 -9.27 -6.94
C ALA A 44 -0.48 -9.87 -6.90
N PHE A 45 0.54 -9.00 -6.77
CA PHE A 45 1.95 -9.39 -6.70
C PHE A 45 2.21 -10.34 -5.51
N SER A 46 3.05 -11.36 -5.72
CA SER A 46 3.65 -12.12 -4.61
C SER A 46 4.50 -11.17 -3.75
N PRO A 47 4.49 -11.29 -2.40
CA PRO A 47 5.28 -10.40 -1.56
C PRO A 47 6.77 -10.52 -1.89
N LEU A 48 7.39 -9.39 -2.19
CA LEU A 48 8.80 -9.29 -2.54
C LEU A 48 9.68 -9.49 -1.30
N ASP A 49 10.80 -10.21 -1.44
CA ASP A 49 11.84 -10.21 -0.40
C ASP A 49 12.60 -8.88 -0.45
N LEU A 50 12.18 -7.94 0.38
CA LEU A 50 12.79 -6.61 0.49
C LEU A 50 13.95 -6.57 1.49
N SER A 51 14.46 -7.72 1.93
CA SER A 51 15.54 -7.77 2.90
C SER A 51 16.84 -7.19 2.35
N LYS A 52 17.67 -6.68 3.26
CA LYS A 52 19.02 -6.22 2.93
C LYS A 52 19.82 -7.26 2.13
N ALA A 53 19.64 -8.53 2.47
CA ALA A 53 20.39 -9.62 1.84
C ALA A 53 20.00 -9.80 0.35
N ASN A 54 18.76 -9.48 -0.02
CA ASN A 54 18.25 -9.62 -1.38
C ASN A 54 18.51 -8.38 -2.27
N ARG A 55 19.21 -7.35 -1.74
CA ARG A 55 19.59 -6.17 -2.53
C ARG A 55 20.62 -6.54 -3.59
N ARG A 56 20.31 -6.27 -4.86
CA ARG A 56 21.24 -6.45 -5.98
C ARG A 56 22.46 -5.55 -5.78
N ALA A 57 23.63 -6.04 -6.18
CA ALA A 57 24.84 -5.22 -6.18
C ALA A 57 24.70 -4.04 -7.17
N PRO A 58 25.36 -2.89 -6.91
CA PRO A 58 25.27 -1.73 -7.79
C PRO A 58 25.67 -2.09 -9.23
N ILE A 59 24.86 -1.63 -10.19
CA ILE A 59 25.09 -1.88 -11.61
C ILE A 59 25.90 -0.72 -12.18
N ALA A 60 27.02 -1.03 -12.86
CA ALA A 60 27.90 -0.01 -13.41
C ALA A 60 27.15 0.94 -14.36
N GLY A 61 27.28 2.25 -14.13
CA GLY A 61 26.63 3.28 -14.93
C GLY A 61 25.19 3.61 -14.51
N LEU A 62 24.61 2.89 -13.54
CA LEU A 62 23.35 3.24 -12.90
C LEU A 62 23.58 3.78 -11.48
N HIS A 63 22.55 4.37 -10.89
CA HIS A 63 22.59 4.79 -9.49
C HIS A 63 22.59 3.57 -8.56
N ASP A 64 23.20 3.70 -7.37
CA ASP A 64 23.19 2.65 -6.36
C ASP A 64 21.95 2.77 -5.47
N TRP A 65 20.93 1.97 -5.77
CA TRP A 65 19.72 1.90 -4.96
C TRP A 65 19.81 0.90 -3.80
N SER A 66 20.91 0.17 -3.62
CA SER A 66 20.98 -0.96 -2.67
C SER A 66 20.69 -0.58 -1.21
N ARG A 67 20.80 0.71 -0.88
CA ARG A 67 20.54 1.28 0.44
C ARG A 67 19.18 1.98 0.56
N ALA A 68 18.31 1.92 -0.45
CA ALA A 68 16.98 2.50 -0.35
C ALA A 68 16.12 1.74 0.68
N GLY A 69 15.37 2.50 1.48
CA GLY A 69 14.46 1.99 2.51
C GLY A 69 14.93 2.25 3.94
N TYR A 70 14.29 1.56 4.88
CA TYR A 70 14.48 1.76 6.32
C TYR A 70 15.96 1.64 6.72
N ARG A 71 16.51 2.69 7.36
CA ARG A 71 17.89 2.76 7.86
C ARG A 71 18.96 2.37 6.83
N GLY A 72 18.82 2.81 5.58
CA GLY A 72 19.80 2.49 4.54
C GLY A 72 19.65 1.05 4.03
N GLY A 73 18.41 0.56 3.95
CA GLY A 73 18.06 -0.76 3.41
C GLY A 73 18.10 -1.92 4.42
N GLU A 74 18.12 -1.63 5.73
CA GLU A 74 17.95 -2.64 6.78
C GLU A 74 16.54 -3.24 6.78
N ASN A 75 16.39 -4.40 7.42
CA ASN A 75 15.08 -5.03 7.59
C ASN A 75 14.20 -4.20 8.53
N LEU A 76 12.90 -4.13 8.21
CA LEU A 76 11.91 -3.55 9.13
C LEU A 76 11.93 -4.27 10.49
N PRO A 77 11.70 -3.54 11.60
CA PRO A 77 11.76 -4.12 12.93
C PRO A 77 10.67 -5.18 13.13
N GLY A 78 11.04 -6.22 13.88
CA GLY A 78 10.15 -7.27 14.37
C GLY A 78 10.09 -7.29 15.90
N PRO A 79 9.51 -8.34 16.51
CA PRO A 79 9.36 -8.45 17.96
C PRO A 79 10.69 -8.32 18.75
N ALA A 80 11.81 -8.73 18.14
CA ALA A 80 13.13 -8.66 18.77
C ALA A 80 13.64 -7.22 18.98
N GLN A 81 13.10 -6.24 18.24
CA GLN A 81 13.45 -4.83 18.40
C GLN A 81 12.45 -4.09 19.28
N THR A 82 11.38 -4.74 19.77
CA THR A 82 10.43 -4.10 20.70
C THR A 82 11.07 -3.90 22.07
N ASN A 83 10.83 -2.74 22.68
CA ASN A 83 11.33 -2.36 23.99
C ASN A 83 10.77 -3.33 25.05
N PRO A 84 11.62 -4.07 25.79
CA PRO A 84 11.14 -5.09 26.72
C PRO A 84 10.48 -4.51 27.97
N ALA A 85 10.61 -3.20 28.25
CA ALA A 85 9.99 -2.56 29.40
C ALA A 85 8.47 -2.49 29.23
N PRO A 86 7.67 -3.07 30.14
CA PRO A 86 6.20 -3.04 30.05
C PRO A 86 5.62 -1.63 29.95
N ALA A 87 6.20 -0.67 30.67
CA ALA A 87 5.78 0.75 30.63
C ALA A 87 5.93 1.43 29.25
N CYS A 88 6.66 0.80 28.32
CA CYS A 88 6.87 1.25 26.95
C CYS A 88 6.16 0.38 25.91
N GLN A 89 5.29 -0.54 26.38
CA GLN A 89 4.43 -1.38 25.57
C GLN A 89 2.99 -1.20 26.04
N ILE A 90 2.33 -0.14 25.59
CA ILE A 90 0.93 0.12 25.95
C ILE A 90 0.05 -0.90 25.22
N THR A 91 -0.58 -1.77 25.99
CA THR A 91 -1.53 -2.76 25.49
C THR A 91 -2.89 -2.12 25.16
N GLU A 92 -3.73 -2.83 24.41
CA GLU A 92 -5.08 -2.37 24.08
C GLU A 92 -5.92 -2.10 25.34
N ALA A 93 -5.80 -2.97 26.35
CA ALA A 93 -6.49 -2.83 27.63
C ALA A 93 -6.02 -1.58 28.38
N GLU A 94 -4.70 -1.34 28.45
CA GLU A 94 -4.16 -0.13 29.09
C GLU A 94 -4.55 1.14 28.32
N LEU A 95 -4.53 1.09 26.98
CA LEU A 95 -4.97 2.19 26.13
C LEU A 95 -6.43 2.58 26.44
N ALA A 96 -7.30 1.58 26.63
CA ALA A 96 -8.70 1.79 27.00
C ALA A 96 -8.89 2.26 28.45
N THR A 97 -8.22 1.65 29.42
CA THR A 97 -8.48 1.91 30.85
C THR A 97 -7.72 3.12 31.40
N GLN A 98 -6.51 3.38 30.90
CA GLN A 98 -5.63 4.44 31.42
C GLN A 98 -5.71 5.72 30.57
N TYR A 99 -5.91 5.57 29.26
CA TYR A 99 -5.94 6.70 28.32
C TYR A 99 -7.32 6.98 27.75
N GLY A 100 -8.32 6.13 28.03
CA GLY A 100 -9.70 6.34 27.61
C GLY A 100 -9.97 6.13 26.13
N VAL A 101 -9.07 5.43 25.41
CA VAL A 101 -9.24 5.14 23.97
C VAL A 101 -10.03 3.84 23.81
N LYS A 102 -11.30 3.94 23.40
CA LYS A 102 -12.21 2.79 23.41
C LYS A 102 -12.91 2.65 22.06
N PRO A 103 -12.82 1.47 21.43
CA PRO A 103 -13.45 1.28 20.14
C PRO A 103 -14.98 1.28 20.30
N ASN A 104 -15.66 1.88 19.32
CA ASN A 104 -17.12 1.86 19.16
C ASN A 104 -17.93 2.52 20.29
N ASP A 105 -17.32 3.33 21.16
CA ASP A 105 -18.05 3.99 22.27
C ASP A 105 -18.62 5.37 21.90
N SER A 106 -18.43 5.78 20.64
CA SER A 106 -18.80 7.09 20.09
C SER A 106 -18.07 8.31 20.65
N ALA A 107 -17.20 8.15 21.64
CA ALA A 107 -16.38 9.22 22.18
C ALA A 107 -15.27 9.60 21.19
N ASP A 108 -14.66 10.76 21.42
CA ASP A 108 -13.49 11.20 20.67
C ASP A 108 -12.21 10.72 21.38
N ASP A 109 -11.48 9.84 20.72
CA ASP A 109 -10.26 9.19 21.20
C ASP A 109 -9.02 10.09 21.08
N SER A 110 -9.12 11.27 20.48
CA SER A 110 -7.97 12.13 20.15
C SER A 110 -7.07 12.43 21.36
N ALA A 111 -7.68 12.84 22.47
CA ALA A 111 -6.95 13.20 23.68
C ALA A 111 -6.25 12.00 24.33
N GLY A 112 -6.90 10.83 24.28
CA GLY A 112 -6.36 9.59 24.82
C GLY A 112 -5.17 9.07 24.01
N LEU A 113 -5.32 9.02 22.69
CA LEU A 113 -4.24 8.63 21.78
C LEU A 113 -3.04 9.57 21.91
N GLN A 114 -3.29 10.89 21.96
CA GLN A 114 -2.22 11.86 22.16
C GLN A 114 -1.52 11.66 23.50
N SER A 115 -2.27 11.43 24.59
CA SER A 115 -1.69 11.25 25.92
C SER A 115 -0.85 9.97 26.02
N ALA A 116 -1.24 8.90 25.33
CA ALA A 116 -0.46 7.67 25.24
C ALA A 116 0.88 7.89 24.51
N ILE A 117 0.86 8.64 23.42
CA ILE A 117 2.08 9.03 22.69
C ILE A 117 2.97 9.93 23.56
N ASP A 118 2.37 10.91 24.25
CA ASP A 118 3.10 11.83 25.14
C ASP A 118 3.81 11.09 26.27
N HIS A 119 3.15 10.06 26.85
CA HIS A 119 3.76 9.16 27.82
C HIS A 119 4.99 8.46 27.23
N ILE A 120 4.88 7.84 26.05
CA ILE A 120 6.03 7.20 25.39
C ILE A 120 7.15 8.21 25.12
N ARG A 121 6.81 9.39 24.59
CA ARG A 121 7.79 10.45 24.29
C ARG A 121 8.59 10.85 25.53
N THR A 122 7.93 11.05 26.67
CA THR A 122 8.60 11.51 27.88
C THR A 122 9.29 10.38 28.65
N ALA A 123 8.65 9.23 28.79
CA ALA A 123 9.12 8.15 29.66
C ALA A 123 10.03 7.12 28.94
N CYS A 124 9.90 6.97 27.63
CA CYS A 124 10.50 5.86 26.89
C CYS A 124 11.50 6.31 25.81
N SER A 125 11.15 7.31 25.00
CA SER A 125 11.99 7.75 23.87
C SER A 125 13.42 8.15 24.27
N PRO A 126 13.70 8.83 25.41
CA PRO A 126 15.07 9.20 25.80
C PRO A 126 16.02 8.02 26.01
N ALA A 127 15.49 6.82 26.27
CA ALA A 127 16.26 5.59 26.49
C ALA A 127 15.95 4.51 25.44
N ALA A 128 15.29 4.89 24.34
CA ALA A 128 14.94 4.03 23.23
C ALA A 128 16.00 4.05 22.12
N GLY A 129 15.78 3.23 21.08
CA GLY A 129 16.64 3.17 19.91
C GLY A 129 16.11 2.17 18.89
N TYR A 130 16.81 2.01 17.76
CA TYR A 130 16.38 1.10 16.69
C TYR A 130 16.35 -0.40 17.05
N THR A 131 16.82 -0.77 18.24
CA THR A 131 16.72 -2.13 18.80
C THR A 131 15.85 -2.19 20.06
N LYS A 132 15.16 -1.09 20.39
CA LYS A 132 14.37 -0.91 21.61
C LYS A 132 13.22 0.07 21.35
N LEU A 133 12.34 -0.30 20.43
CA LEU A 133 11.20 0.50 19.99
C LEU A 133 10.00 0.31 20.91
N SER A 134 9.40 1.41 21.37
CA SER A 134 8.15 1.40 22.10
C SER A 134 7.00 0.95 21.20
N LEU A 135 5.93 0.43 21.81
CA LEU A 135 4.79 -0.10 21.10
C LEU A 135 3.49 0.40 21.74
N ILE A 136 2.58 0.92 20.92
CA ILE A 136 1.18 1.14 21.31
C ILE A 136 0.32 0.23 20.44
N ARG A 137 -0.49 -0.61 21.09
CA ARG A 137 -1.47 -1.48 20.41
C ARG A 137 -2.84 -0.85 20.46
N MET A 138 -3.40 -0.58 19.28
CA MET A 138 -4.75 -0.06 19.14
C MET A 138 -5.74 -1.23 19.02
N PRO A 139 -6.87 -1.18 19.75
CA PRO A 139 -7.84 -2.27 19.74
C PRO A 139 -8.57 -2.40 18.40
N ALA A 140 -9.16 -3.56 18.15
CA ALA A 140 -10.10 -3.75 17.05
C ALA A 140 -11.37 -2.92 17.25
N GLY A 141 -11.97 -2.46 16.16
CA GLY A 141 -13.16 -1.61 16.12
C GLY A 141 -12.85 -0.16 15.73
N THR A 142 -13.86 0.70 15.83
CA THR A 142 -13.79 2.07 15.36
C THR A 142 -13.33 3.03 16.45
N LEU A 143 -12.17 3.65 16.26
CA LEU A 143 -11.70 4.80 17.03
C LEU A 143 -12.09 6.07 16.28
N ARG A 144 -12.67 7.06 16.99
CA ARG A 144 -13.05 8.33 16.39
C ARG A 144 -12.06 9.40 16.81
N VAL A 145 -11.54 10.13 15.85
CA VAL A 145 -10.55 11.17 16.08
C VAL A 145 -11.06 12.46 15.44
N SER A 146 -10.98 13.57 16.16
CA SER A 146 -11.35 14.89 15.64
C SER A 146 -10.16 15.85 15.50
N ARG A 147 -8.99 15.47 16.02
CA ARG A 147 -7.77 16.30 15.99
C ARG A 147 -6.61 15.59 15.31
N GLN A 148 -5.68 16.38 14.78
CA GLN A 148 -4.37 15.86 14.39
C GLN A 148 -3.67 15.23 15.60
N ILE A 149 -3.17 14.02 15.41
CA ILE A 149 -2.36 13.29 16.39
C ILE A 149 -0.89 13.51 16.05
N ALA A 150 -0.18 14.18 16.96
CA ALA A 150 1.26 14.35 16.85
C ALA A 150 1.95 13.04 17.29
N VAL A 151 2.69 12.45 16.37
CA VAL A 151 3.48 11.24 16.57
C VAL A 151 4.94 11.64 16.65
N ASP A 152 5.29 12.33 17.75
CA ASP A 152 6.61 12.92 18.02
C ASP A 152 7.39 12.16 19.11
N ALA A 153 7.03 10.90 19.32
CA ALA A 153 7.78 9.97 20.16
C ALA A 153 8.74 9.18 19.28
N ASP A 154 10.05 9.41 19.45
CA ASP A 154 11.06 8.61 18.74
C ASP A 154 10.93 7.13 19.09
N TYR A 155 11.20 6.29 18.08
CA TYR A 155 11.24 4.84 18.16
C TYR A 155 9.89 4.24 18.60
N LEU A 156 8.77 4.81 18.14
CA LEU A 156 7.42 4.33 18.43
C LEU A 156 6.83 3.53 17.27
N THR A 157 6.29 2.35 17.55
CA THR A 157 5.38 1.64 16.65
C THR A 157 3.94 1.81 17.11
N LEU A 158 3.08 2.34 16.24
CA LEU A 158 1.63 2.31 16.38
C LEU A 158 1.09 1.12 15.58
N ARG A 159 0.51 0.13 16.26
CA ARG A 159 0.03 -1.11 15.63
C ARG A 159 -1.45 -1.34 15.94
N GLY A 160 -2.27 -1.52 14.90
CA GLY A 160 -3.65 -1.94 15.05
C GLY A 160 -3.84 -3.46 15.05
N ALA A 161 -5.09 -3.86 15.25
CA ALA A 161 -5.55 -5.25 15.23
C ALA A 161 -5.83 -5.80 13.81
N GLY A 162 -5.39 -5.09 12.75
CA GLY A 162 -5.64 -5.42 11.34
C GLY A 162 -6.26 -4.25 10.57
N SER A 163 -6.13 -4.26 9.25
CA SER A 163 -6.56 -3.18 8.33
C SER A 163 -7.83 -3.49 7.51
N GLY A 164 -8.64 -4.46 7.95
CA GLY A 164 -9.86 -4.90 7.24
C GLY A 164 -10.86 -3.78 6.88
N ALA A 165 -11.64 -3.98 5.82
CA ALA A 165 -12.53 -2.99 5.22
C ALA A 165 -13.91 -2.85 5.92
N GLY A 166 -14.54 -1.68 5.77
CA GLY A 166 -15.96 -1.43 6.09
C GLY A 166 -16.29 -0.95 7.52
N SER A 167 -17.56 -0.53 7.71
CA SER A 167 -18.10 0.03 8.97
C SER A 167 -18.27 -0.97 10.12
N GLY A 168 -17.92 -2.24 9.90
CA GLY A 168 -17.89 -3.33 10.90
C GLY A 168 -16.51 -4.00 11.07
N ALA A 169 -15.43 -3.31 10.71
CA ALA A 169 -14.08 -3.86 10.64
C ALA A 169 -13.66 -4.64 11.91
N ARG A 170 -13.19 -5.88 11.72
CA ARG A 170 -12.55 -6.72 12.76
C ARG A 170 -11.11 -6.32 13.08
N GLY A 171 -10.62 -5.28 12.41
CA GLY A 171 -9.35 -4.63 12.67
C GLY A 171 -9.54 -3.27 13.31
N THR A 172 -8.46 -2.52 13.51
CA THR A 172 -8.55 -1.14 13.99
C THR A 172 -8.96 -0.24 12.83
N ARG A 173 -10.07 0.49 12.98
CA ARG A 173 -10.49 1.54 12.03
C ARG A 173 -10.45 2.89 12.71
N ILE A 174 -9.71 3.84 12.17
CA ILE A 174 -9.67 5.21 12.67
C ILE A 174 -10.51 6.09 11.74
N VAL A 175 -11.56 6.69 12.29
CA VAL A 175 -12.45 7.60 11.59
C VAL A 175 -12.09 9.02 11.99
N PHE A 176 -11.47 9.75 11.06
CA PHE A 176 -11.09 11.14 11.25
C PHE A 176 -12.23 12.07 10.84
N ARG A 177 -12.75 12.85 11.80
CA ARG A 177 -13.76 13.88 11.57
C ARG A 177 -13.27 15.20 12.18
N PRO A 178 -12.46 15.97 11.42
CA PRO A 178 -11.81 17.16 11.94
C PRO A 178 -12.79 18.12 12.64
N ASP A 179 -12.45 18.54 13.85
CA ASP A 179 -13.17 19.58 14.59
C ASP A 179 -12.83 20.99 14.09
N ALA A 180 -13.54 22.01 14.58
CA ALA A 180 -13.30 23.40 14.19
C ALA A 180 -11.86 23.90 14.47
N ASN A 181 -11.11 23.23 15.35
CA ASN A 181 -9.71 23.58 15.60
C ASN A 181 -8.73 22.91 14.64
N THR A 182 -9.21 21.91 13.89
CA THR A 182 -8.39 21.12 12.99
C THR A 182 -8.67 21.47 11.52
N ARG A 183 -9.90 21.89 11.20
CA ARG A 183 -10.30 22.37 9.86
C ARG A 183 -9.51 23.61 9.41
N TYR A 184 -9.32 23.72 8.11
CA TYR A 184 -8.88 24.99 7.53
C TYR A 184 -10.08 25.94 7.49
N ASP A 185 -9.94 27.05 8.21
CA ASP A 185 -10.92 28.14 8.30
C ASP A 185 -10.51 29.35 7.44
N ALA A 186 -9.38 29.27 6.76
CA ALA A 186 -8.94 30.20 5.73
C ALA A 186 -8.85 29.44 4.40
N LEU A 187 -9.73 29.79 3.46
CA LEU A 187 -9.73 29.29 2.09
C LEU A 187 -9.33 30.42 1.15
N THR A 188 -8.89 30.06 -0.06
CA THR A 188 -8.59 31.03 -1.11
C THR A 188 -9.81 31.93 -1.39
N PRO A 189 -9.64 33.12 -1.99
CA PRO A 189 -10.77 34.03 -2.23
C PRO A 189 -11.93 33.43 -3.04
N ASP A 190 -11.64 32.42 -3.87
CA ASP A 190 -12.64 31.67 -4.65
C ASP A 190 -13.16 30.41 -3.94
N GLY A 191 -12.69 30.13 -2.72
CA GLY A 191 -13.09 29.01 -1.87
C GLY A 191 -12.65 27.64 -2.37
N SER A 192 -11.74 27.58 -3.35
CA SER A 192 -11.41 26.35 -4.08
C SER A 192 -10.24 25.53 -3.50
N ASP A 193 -9.51 26.10 -2.55
CA ASP A 193 -8.32 25.53 -1.92
C ASP A 193 -8.16 26.14 -0.52
N TRP A 194 -7.37 25.52 0.35
CA TRP A 194 -6.99 26.16 1.62
C TRP A 194 -5.96 27.27 1.37
N ASP A 195 -6.03 28.36 2.13
CA ASP A 195 -5.16 29.52 1.90
C ASP A 195 -3.96 29.50 2.85
N GLU A 196 -2.81 29.03 2.35
CA GLU A 196 -1.59 28.91 3.14
C GLU A 196 -1.02 30.28 3.55
N ASP A 197 -1.34 31.33 2.79
CA ASP A 197 -0.88 32.69 3.02
C ASP A 197 -1.85 33.51 3.89
N GLY A 198 -3.16 33.22 3.77
CA GLY A 198 -4.23 33.84 4.54
C GLY A 198 -4.40 33.26 5.95
N MET A 199 -4.03 32.00 6.16
CA MET A 199 -4.06 31.37 7.48
C MET A 199 -2.91 31.88 8.35
N THR A 200 -3.17 32.87 9.22
CA THR A 200 -2.10 33.56 9.98
C THR A 200 -2.31 33.60 11.49
N SER A 201 -1.22 33.72 12.24
CA SER A 201 -1.19 34.07 13.65
C SER A 201 0.16 34.68 14.01
N GLY A 202 0.18 35.93 14.48
CA GLY A 202 1.43 36.67 14.67
C GLY A 202 2.25 36.72 13.38
N SER A 203 3.48 36.24 13.44
CA SER A 203 4.41 36.10 12.31
C SER A 203 4.24 34.81 11.53
N ALA A 204 3.50 33.83 12.05
CA ALA A 204 3.31 32.53 11.43
C ALA A 204 2.20 32.54 10.37
N LYS A 205 2.40 31.70 9.36
CA LYS A 205 1.47 31.47 8.24
C LYS A 205 1.23 29.98 8.04
N GLY A 206 0.12 29.62 7.39
CA GLY A 206 -0.22 28.26 6.97
C GLY A 206 0.88 27.58 6.18
N GLY A 207 1.61 28.32 5.34
CA GLY A 207 2.75 27.78 4.59
C GLY A 207 3.87 27.20 5.47
N TRP A 208 3.92 27.53 6.77
CA TRP A 208 4.87 26.91 7.69
C TRP A 208 4.53 25.43 7.91
N ILE A 209 3.25 25.07 8.00
CA ILE A 209 2.84 23.68 8.24
C ILE A 209 2.82 22.81 6.98
N TRP A 210 3.17 23.37 5.82
CA TRP A 210 3.35 22.65 4.56
C TRP A 210 3.99 21.26 4.77
N PRO A 211 3.42 20.16 4.28
CA PRO A 211 2.39 20.08 3.23
C PRO A 211 0.95 20.31 3.69
N GLY A 212 0.73 20.65 4.96
CA GLY A 212 -0.61 20.79 5.55
C GLY A 212 -0.80 19.86 6.74
N ARG A 213 -2.00 19.80 7.30
CA ARG A 213 -2.40 18.96 8.44
C ARG A 213 -2.66 17.52 8.01
N GLY A 214 -2.58 16.59 8.95
CA GLY A 214 -3.03 15.21 8.74
C GLY A 214 -3.62 14.57 9.99
N LEU A 215 -4.21 13.39 9.85
CA LEU A 215 -4.64 12.58 11.00
C LEU A 215 -3.42 12.24 11.88
N PHE A 216 -2.37 11.70 11.28
CA PHE A 216 -1.10 11.44 11.96
C PHE A 216 0.00 12.33 11.39
N ARG A 217 0.69 13.05 12.27
CA ARG A 217 1.82 13.89 11.90
C ARG A 217 3.08 13.49 12.63
N VAL A 218 4.03 12.94 11.89
CA VAL A 218 5.38 12.59 12.36
C VAL A 218 6.27 13.81 12.17
N GLN A 219 6.32 14.63 13.20
CA GLN A 219 7.14 15.84 13.32
C GLN A 219 7.19 16.20 14.80
N SER A 220 8.30 16.79 15.28
CA SER A 220 8.35 17.37 16.63
C SER A 220 7.19 18.36 16.88
N ARG A 221 6.81 18.57 18.13
CA ARG A 221 5.98 19.72 18.56
C ARG A 221 6.80 20.84 19.20
N GLY A 222 8.12 20.76 19.17
CA GLY A 222 9.01 21.76 19.73
C GLY A 222 8.78 23.14 19.10
N VAL A 223 8.56 24.15 19.95
CA VAL A 223 8.42 25.55 19.55
C VAL A 223 9.70 26.29 19.88
N HIS A 224 10.27 26.98 18.88
CA HIS A 224 11.47 27.78 19.10
C HIS A 224 11.20 28.95 20.05
N SER A 225 12.14 29.26 20.93
CA SER A 225 12.00 30.31 21.95
C SER A 225 11.63 31.68 21.37
N SER A 226 12.10 32.00 20.16
CA SER A 226 11.74 33.25 19.46
C SER A 226 10.24 33.41 19.17
N TYR A 227 9.47 32.33 19.22
CA TYR A 227 8.03 32.31 18.95
C TYR A 227 7.21 31.92 20.18
N ALA A 228 7.83 31.78 21.35
CA ALA A 228 7.14 31.28 22.55
C ALA A 228 5.96 32.19 22.97
N SER A 229 6.12 33.50 22.88
CA SER A 229 5.07 34.48 23.17
C SER A 229 3.93 34.40 22.15
N GLU A 230 4.25 34.34 20.86
CA GLU A 230 3.26 34.24 19.78
C GLU A 230 2.48 32.92 19.85
N TYR A 231 3.16 31.81 20.10
CA TYR A 231 2.54 30.50 20.31
C TYR A 231 1.63 30.45 21.54
N ALA A 232 2.03 31.12 22.63
CA ALA A 232 1.20 31.23 23.84
C ALA A 232 -0.07 32.04 23.58
N ALA A 233 0.02 33.10 22.76
CA ALA A 233 -1.11 33.94 22.38
C ALA A 233 -1.97 33.35 21.25
N ALA A 234 -1.46 32.41 20.48
CA ALA A 234 -2.15 31.81 19.34
C ALA A 234 -3.40 31.01 19.80
N PRO A 235 -4.54 31.15 19.10
CA PRO A 235 -5.69 30.29 19.33
C PRO A 235 -5.37 28.82 19.00
N ALA A 236 -6.19 27.90 19.50
CA ALA A 236 -5.94 26.45 19.37
C ALA A 236 -5.71 26.00 17.92
N ASN A 237 -6.50 26.53 16.98
CA ASN A 237 -6.41 26.23 15.54
C ASN A 237 -5.26 26.92 14.79
N ARG A 238 -4.35 27.57 15.53
CA ARG A 238 -3.14 28.23 15.01
C ARG A 238 -1.86 27.83 15.73
N LYS A 239 -1.96 27.04 16.80
CA LYS A 239 -0.79 26.61 17.59
C LYS A 239 0.19 25.79 16.74
N ASP A 240 -0.35 24.92 15.90
CA ASP A 240 0.40 24.05 14.99
C ASP A 240 1.29 24.84 14.00
N LEU A 241 0.95 26.10 13.70
CA LEU A 241 1.77 26.96 12.85
C LEU A 241 3.20 27.17 13.37
N PHE A 242 3.39 27.08 14.68
CA PHE A 242 4.69 27.30 15.32
C PHE A 242 5.42 26.00 15.69
N GLU A 243 4.75 24.85 15.57
CA GLU A 243 5.23 23.56 16.02
C GLU A 243 6.23 22.91 15.05
N GLY A 244 7.06 22.03 15.60
CA GLY A 244 7.96 21.17 14.85
C GLY A 244 9.13 21.88 14.23
N THR A 245 9.72 22.78 15.02
CA THR A 245 11.00 23.43 14.69
C THR A 245 10.97 24.07 13.29
N VAL A 246 9.77 24.43 12.84
CA VAL A 246 9.45 24.67 11.43
C VAL A 246 10.28 25.78 10.81
N ASN A 247 10.63 26.79 11.61
CA ASN A 247 11.54 27.86 11.22
C ASN A 247 12.97 27.69 11.74
N VAL A 248 13.21 26.76 12.66
CA VAL A 248 14.53 26.47 13.21
C VAL A 248 15.40 25.78 12.17
N HIS A 249 14.85 24.84 11.40
CA HIS A 249 15.58 24.18 10.30
C HIS A 249 16.13 25.19 9.29
N TRP A 250 15.36 26.24 8.99
CA TRP A 250 15.76 27.31 8.09
C TRP A 250 16.72 28.33 8.75
N LYS A 251 16.52 28.66 10.02
CA LYS A 251 17.38 29.60 10.78
C LYS A 251 18.73 29.01 11.17
N SER A 252 18.77 27.71 11.47
CA SER A 252 19.99 26.99 11.90
C SER A 252 20.93 26.67 10.74
N GLY A 253 20.56 27.05 9.51
CA GLY A 253 21.38 26.83 8.32
C GLY A 253 22.71 27.56 8.37
N LEU A 254 23.80 26.82 8.20
CA LEU A 254 25.15 27.33 8.05
C LEU A 254 25.38 27.75 6.60
N LYS A 255 25.87 28.98 6.40
CA LYS A 255 26.37 29.41 5.09
C LYS A 255 27.60 28.60 4.69
N LEU A 256 27.84 28.52 3.39
CA LEU A 256 28.98 27.80 2.82
C LEU A 256 30.07 28.76 2.36
N ARG A 257 31.25 28.22 2.08
CA ARG A 257 32.35 28.96 1.42
C ARG A 257 32.98 28.11 0.33
N GLY A 258 33.68 28.75 -0.59
CA GLY A 258 34.41 28.06 -1.64
C GLY A 258 35.51 27.15 -1.07
N ARG A 259 35.74 26.01 -1.73
CA ARG A 259 36.84 25.11 -1.39
C ARG A 259 38.17 25.65 -1.91
N THR A 260 39.28 25.17 -1.36
CA THR A 260 40.61 25.54 -1.83
C THR A 260 40.76 25.18 -3.32
N GLY A 261 41.13 26.14 -4.15
CA GLY A 261 41.25 25.96 -5.61
C GLY A 261 39.94 26.08 -6.40
N ASP A 262 38.79 26.23 -5.75
CA ASP A 262 37.49 26.47 -6.40
C ASP A 262 36.61 27.35 -5.52
N THR A 263 36.78 28.67 -5.63
CA THR A 263 36.13 29.65 -4.75
C THR A 263 34.63 29.81 -4.99
N ALA A 264 34.12 29.35 -6.14
CA ALA A 264 32.71 29.45 -6.52
C ALA A 264 31.86 28.33 -5.91
N PHE A 265 32.46 27.19 -5.55
CA PHE A 265 31.73 26.00 -5.12
C PHE A 265 32.23 25.50 -3.77
N ALA A 266 31.28 25.26 -2.87
CA ALA A 266 31.55 24.68 -1.56
C ALA A 266 31.79 23.18 -1.60
N ALA A 267 31.26 22.51 -2.64
CA ALA A 267 31.51 21.12 -2.99
C ALA A 267 31.03 20.88 -4.43
N ARG A 268 31.57 19.85 -5.08
CA ARG A 268 31.14 19.36 -6.39
C ARG A 268 30.37 18.05 -6.26
N ALA A 269 29.58 17.71 -7.27
CA ALA A 269 29.01 16.37 -7.39
C ALA A 269 30.13 15.31 -7.30
N GLY A 270 29.93 14.27 -6.49
CA GLY A 270 30.93 13.26 -6.19
C GLY A 270 31.78 13.55 -4.93
N ASP A 271 31.85 14.80 -4.45
CA ASP A 271 32.52 15.11 -3.19
C ASP A 271 31.69 14.59 -2.00
N THR A 272 32.38 14.22 -0.91
CA THR A 272 31.76 13.93 0.40
C THR A 272 32.02 15.03 1.42
N VAL A 273 32.86 16.02 1.10
CA VAL A 273 33.26 17.08 2.02
C VAL A 273 32.64 18.41 1.59
N VAL A 274 31.93 19.07 2.50
CA VAL A 274 31.31 20.38 2.29
C VAL A 274 32.05 21.44 3.12
N HIS A 275 32.43 22.53 2.47
CA HIS A 275 33.16 23.63 3.10
C HIS A 275 32.19 24.66 3.71
N LEU A 276 32.26 24.82 5.03
CA LEU A 276 31.38 25.71 5.80
C LEU A 276 32.00 27.11 5.87
N ALA A 277 31.16 28.15 5.96
CA ALA A 277 31.64 29.49 6.25
C ALA A 277 32.43 29.53 7.58
N THR A 278 33.32 30.51 7.73
CA THR A 278 34.12 30.69 8.96
C THR A 278 33.28 31.19 10.13
N SER A 279 32.09 31.72 9.88
CA SER A 279 31.09 32.17 10.86
C SER A 279 29.91 31.19 10.95
N GLY A 280 29.13 31.29 12.03
CA GLY A 280 27.96 30.42 12.30
C GLY A 280 28.25 29.32 13.33
N SER A 281 27.21 28.92 14.07
CA SER A 281 27.29 27.92 15.15
C SER A 281 27.27 26.49 14.59
N LEU A 282 28.17 25.63 15.10
CA LEU A 282 28.17 24.19 14.82
C LEU A 282 27.38 23.38 15.87
N SER A 283 26.70 24.03 16.82
CA SER A 283 26.04 23.35 17.94
C SER A 283 25.01 22.30 17.53
N ASN A 284 24.40 22.44 16.36
CA ASN A 284 23.38 21.53 15.84
C ASN A 284 23.93 20.56 14.78
N VAL A 285 25.25 20.49 14.62
CA VAL A 285 25.93 19.61 13.67
C VAL A 285 26.85 18.68 14.46
N ALA A 286 26.51 17.40 14.50
CA ALA A 286 27.27 16.38 15.21
C ALA A 286 27.35 15.12 14.35
N VAL A 287 28.40 14.31 14.57
CA VAL A 287 28.54 12.99 13.94
C VAL A 287 27.33 12.13 14.26
N GLY A 288 26.76 11.49 13.23
CA GLY A 288 25.51 10.73 13.31
C GLY A 288 24.24 11.59 13.21
N GLY A 289 24.36 12.92 13.29
CA GLY A 289 23.25 13.84 13.05
C GLY A 289 22.86 13.93 11.57
N LEU A 290 21.66 14.43 11.30
CA LEU A 290 21.14 14.62 9.95
C LEU A 290 21.30 16.07 9.50
N VAL A 291 21.77 16.26 8.27
CA VAL A 291 21.85 17.57 7.62
C VAL A 291 21.24 17.50 6.24
N ASN A 292 20.54 18.55 5.84
CA ASN A 292 20.16 18.75 4.45
C ASN A 292 21.16 19.71 3.78
N ILE A 293 21.81 19.26 2.72
CA ILE A 293 22.73 20.07 1.92
C ILE A 293 21.96 20.76 0.80
N ARG A 294 21.93 22.08 0.80
CA ARG A 294 21.02 22.89 -0.02
C ARG A 294 21.78 23.78 -0.98
N GLY A 295 21.74 23.44 -2.26
CA GLY A 295 22.31 24.24 -3.35
C GLY A 295 21.34 25.32 -3.82
N ALA A 296 21.78 26.58 -3.83
CA ALA A 296 21.00 27.70 -4.36
C ALA A 296 20.72 27.53 -5.87
N ASN A 297 19.51 27.88 -6.28
CA ASN A 297 19.15 27.99 -7.69
C ASN A 297 19.86 29.19 -8.31
N SER A 298 20.30 29.05 -9.56
CA SER A 298 20.92 30.12 -10.35
C SER A 298 20.22 30.25 -11.70
N LEU A 299 20.44 31.35 -12.41
CA LEU A 299 19.89 31.49 -13.77
C LEU A 299 20.45 30.44 -14.72
N LYS A 300 21.72 30.05 -14.58
CA LYS A 300 22.30 28.95 -15.36
C LYS A 300 21.66 27.59 -15.01
N PHE A 301 21.29 27.36 -13.76
CA PHE A 301 20.55 26.17 -13.34
C PHE A 301 19.14 26.10 -13.95
N TYR A 302 18.46 27.22 -14.20
CA TYR A 302 17.22 27.21 -14.97
C TYR A 302 17.48 27.09 -16.47
N ALA A 303 18.51 27.78 -16.99
CA ALA A 303 18.84 27.78 -18.40
C ALA A 303 19.22 26.38 -18.94
N GLN A 304 19.87 25.54 -18.13
CA GLN A 304 20.10 24.14 -18.51
C GLN A 304 18.77 23.43 -18.80
N GLN A 305 17.70 23.78 -18.10
CA GLN A 305 16.35 23.21 -18.25
C GLN A 305 15.56 23.82 -19.41
N GLY A 306 16.22 24.61 -20.28
CA GLY A 306 15.52 25.36 -21.33
C GLY A 306 14.62 26.49 -20.80
N ILE A 307 14.68 26.80 -19.51
CA ILE A 307 13.84 27.81 -18.85
C ILE A 307 14.57 29.16 -18.85
N LYS A 308 13.88 30.21 -19.28
CA LYS A 308 14.40 31.57 -19.36
C LYS A 308 13.63 32.55 -18.47
N PRO A 309 14.24 33.68 -18.08
CA PRO A 309 13.48 34.80 -17.54
C PRO A 309 12.35 35.19 -18.50
N GLY A 310 11.11 35.23 -18.00
CA GLY A 310 9.90 35.49 -18.80
C GLY A 310 9.04 34.24 -19.07
N ASP A 311 9.55 33.03 -18.85
CA ASP A 311 8.76 31.80 -18.97
C ASP A 311 7.83 31.56 -17.77
N GLY A 312 8.06 32.26 -16.66
CA GLY A 312 7.26 32.23 -15.44
C GLY A 312 8.04 32.84 -14.27
N THR A 313 7.49 32.75 -13.06
CA THR A 313 8.16 33.21 -11.84
C THR A 313 9.26 32.24 -11.43
N LEU A 314 10.52 32.62 -11.69
CA LEU A 314 11.68 31.83 -11.25
C LEU A 314 11.83 31.91 -9.73
N GLN A 315 11.90 30.74 -9.09
CA GLN A 315 12.04 30.64 -7.64
C GLN A 315 13.50 30.76 -7.22
N ASN A 316 13.80 31.71 -6.33
CA ASN A 316 15.12 31.91 -5.73
C ASN A 316 15.25 31.11 -4.42
N ILE A 317 15.27 29.78 -4.56
CA ILE A 317 15.18 28.82 -3.47
C ILE A 317 16.26 27.72 -3.61
N HIS A 318 16.21 26.72 -2.74
CA HIS A 318 17.04 25.52 -2.80
C HIS A 318 16.29 24.36 -3.47
N MET A 319 16.42 24.20 -4.79
CA MET A 319 15.79 23.05 -5.47
C MET A 319 16.68 21.82 -5.51
N ARG A 320 18.00 22.00 -5.53
CA ARG A 320 18.97 20.91 -5.41
C ARG A 320 19.27 20.68 -3.94
N GLN A 321 18.64 19.67 -3.35
CA GLN A 321 18.78 19.37 -1.93
C GLN A 321 18.63 17.88 -1.62
N GLN A 322 19.20 17.46 -0.49
CA GLN A 322 19.20 16.07 -0.03
C GLN A 322 19.64 16.00 1.44
N ILE A 323 19.02 15.08 2.20
CA ILE A 323 19.43 14.74 3.56
C ILE A 323 20.59 13.74 3.54
N PHE A 324 21.57 13.96 4.42
CA PHE A 324 22.75 13.13 4.64
C PHE A 324 22.96 12.89 6.13
N THR A 325 23.64 11.81 6.45
CA THR A 325 24.19 11.60 7.79
C THR A 325 25.57 12.23 7.88
N VAL A 326 25.85 12.94 8.97
CA VAL A 326 27.17 13.51 9.23
C VAL A 326 28.15 12.41 9.63
N ALA A 327 29.18 12.19 8.82
CA ALA A 327 30.24 11.22 9.09
C ALA A 327 31.39 11.81 9.93
N ALA A 328 31.76 13.08 9.69
CA ALA A 328 32.79 13.76 10.47
C ALA A 328 32.56 15.28 10.48
N VAL A 329 32.95 15.93 11.59
CA VAL A 329 32.97 17.40 11.73
C VAL A 329 34.40 17.83 12.02
N ASP A 330 34.99 18.60 11.11
CA ASP A 330 36.27 19.25 11.34
C ASP A 330 36.03 20.70 11.73
N THR A 331 36.10 20.98 13.03
CA THR A 331 35.84 22.32 13.58
C THR A 331 36.96 23.31 13.25
N ALA A 332 38.21 22.83 13.14
CA ALA A 332 39.37 23.65 12.86
C ALA A 332 39.36 24.12 11.39
N ASN A 333 39.15 23.19 10.47
CA ASN A 333 39.07 23.50 9.04
C ASN A 333 37.67 23.90 8.59
N ARG A 334 36.66 23.85 9.48
CA ARG A 334 35.26 24.20 9.18
C ARG A 334 34.74 23.41 7.97
N THR A 335 34.88 22.09 8.03
CA THR A 335 34.33 21.18 7.02
C THR A 335 33.42 20.13 7.63
N LEU A 336 32.49 19.66 6.80
CA LEU A 336 31.56 18.59 7.13
C LEU A 336 31.76 17.44 6.15
N THR A 337 31.99 16.24 6.66
CA THR A 337 32.04 15.03 5.84
C THR A 337 30.69 14.32 5.92
N LEU A 338 30.14 13.98 4.76
CA LEU A 338 28.86 13.29 4.56
C LEU A 338 29.07 11.77 4.45
N ASP A 339 28.03 11.00 4.75
CA ASP A 339 28.03 9.53 4.67
C ASP A 339 28.01 8.96 3.25
N LYS A 340 27.70 9.78 2.25
CA LYS A 340 27.75 9.44 0.84
C LYS A 340 28.05 10.66 -0.06
N PRO A 341 28.51 10.44 -1.30
CA PRO A 341 28.82 11.52 -2.23
C PRO A 341 27.60 12.39 -2.59
N LEU A 342 27.85 13.66 -2.89
CA LEU A 342 26.86 14.58 -3.41
C LEU A 342 26.43 14.22 -4.84
N GLU A 343 25.14 14.40 -5.13
CA GLU A 343 24.57 14.14 -6.45
C GLU A 343 24.53 15.39 -7.36
N TYR A 344 24.95 16.54 -6.83
CA TYR A 344 24.91 17.83 -7.51
C TYR A 344 26.01 18.76 -6.97
N ASP A 345 26.38 19.73 -7.81
CA ASP A 345 27.28 20.80 -7.41
C ASP A 345 26.60 21.73 -6.38
N VAL A 346 27.38 22.17 -5.39
CA VAL A 346 26.93 23.07 -4.34
C VAL A 346 27.66 24.41 -4.51
N PRO A 347 27.09 25.36 -5.28
CA PRO A 347 27.68 26.70 -5.39
C PRO A 347 27.64 27.39 -4.03
N VAL A 348 28.49 28.39 -3.79
CA VAL A 348 28.42 29.16 -2.52
C VAL A 348 27.10 29.96 -2.43
N SER A 349 26.65 30.50 -3.56
CA SER A 349 25.41 31.28 -3.70
C SER A 349 24.81 31.14 -5.11
N SER A 350 23.60 31.66 -5.30
CA SER A 350 22.87 31.70 -6.58
C SER A 350 23.60 32.44 -7.71
N THR A 351 24.61 33.26 -7.39
CA THR A 351 25.41 34.02 -8.35
C THR A 351 26.84 33.50 -8.49
N SER A 352 27.23 32.49 -7.70
CA SER A 352 28.61 31.99 -7.66
C SER A 352 29.05 31.31 -8.95
N ASP A 353 28.10 30.83 -9.77
CA ASP A 353 28.38 30.30 -11.11
C ASP A 353 28.47 31.41 -12.19
N GLY A 354 28.48 32.68 -11.78
CA GLY A 354 28.48 33.85 -12.66
C GLY A 354 27.09 34.28 -13.15
N SER A 355 26.01 33.68 -12.64
CA SER A 355 24.65 34.14 -12.90
C SER A 355 24.37 35.51 -12.27
N ALA A 356 23.50 36.29 -12.91
CA ALA A 356 22.85 37.42 -12.24
C ALA A 356 21.88 36.91 -11.14
N ALA A 357 21.57 37.79 -10.18
CA ALA A 357 20.67 37.47 -9.09
C ALA A 357 19.22 37.29 -9.59
N ILE A 358 18.58 36.19 -9.18
CA ILE A 358 17.15 35.96 -9.45
C ILE A 358 16.35 36.95 -8.61
N ASN A 359 15.44 37.69 -9.25
CA ASN A 359 14.62 38.72 -8.62
C ASN A 359 15.45 39.77 -7.84
N GLY A 360 16.67 40.05 -8.28
CA GLY A 360 17.56 41.04 -7.68
C GLY A 360 18.18 40.64 -6.33
N ALA A 361 17.98 39.41 -5.86
CA ALA A 361 18.48 38.94 -4.57
C ALA A 361 19.48 37.77 -4.71
N VAL A 362 20.63 37.88 -4.05
CA VAL A 362 21.56 36.76 -3.89
C VAL A 362 21.00 35.80 -2.84
N TYR A 363 21.06 34.51 -3.13
CA TYR A 363 20.58 33.46 -2.23
C TYR A 363 21.72 32.50 -1.91
N ASP A 364 22.02 32.32 -0.64
CA ASP A 364 23.15 31.49 -0.20
C ASP A 364 22.76 30.01 -0.22
N SER A 365 23.69 29.15 -0.67
CA SER A 365 23.63 27.72 -0.38
C SER A 365 23.92 27.48 1.10
N LYS A 366 23.41 26.39 1.65
CA LYS A 366 23.48 26.12 3.10
C LYS A 366 23.62 24.65 3.42
N VAL A 367 24.23 24.38 4.58
CA VAL A 367 24.02 23.13 5.34
C VAL A 367 22.96 23.42 6.38
N ALA A 368 21.81 22.76 6.29
CA ALA A 368 20.72 22.90 7.25
C ALA A 368 20.65 21.66 8.15
N PRO A 369 21.06 21.72 9.43
CA PRO A 369 20.86 20.62 10.34
C PRO A 369 19.37 20.36 10.56
N LEU A 370 18.99 19.09 10.60
CA LEU A 370 17.68 18.69 11.06
C LEU A 370 17.69 18.77 12.58
N VAL A 371 17.08 19.82 13.12
CA VAL A 371 16.95 20.05 14.56
C VAL A 371 15.72 19.31 15.07
N ASP A 372 15.91 18.42 16.04
CA ASP A 372 14.81 17.63 16.63
C ASP A 372 13.98 16.82 15.61
N PRO A 373 14.62 16.04 14.70
CA PRO A 373 13.89 15.19 13.78
C PRO A 373 13.25 14.03 14.52
N VAL A 374 12.11 13.56 14.02
CA VAL A 374 11.47 12.35 14.57
C VAL A 374 12.04 11.12 13.89
N LEU A 375 12.48 10.14 14.69
CA LEU A 375 13.22 8.97 14.23
C LEU A 375 12.47 7.68 14.53
N GLY A 376 12.48 6.72 13.60
CA GLY A 376 12.11 5.34 13.93
C GLY A 376 10.62 5.10 14.20
N VAL A 377 9.73 5.84 13.54
CA VAL A 377 8.28 5.71 13.74
C VAL A 377 7.67 4.70 12.75
N GLY A 378 6.83 3.80 13.27
CA GLY A 378 6.15 2.77 12.51
C GLY A 378 4.63 2.86 12.61
N PHE A 379 3.94 2.73 11.48
CA PHE A 379 2.49 2.53 11.43
C PHE A 379 2.17 1.17 10.83
N GLU A 380 1.41 0.35 11.56
CA GLU A 380 1.18 -1.04 11.18
C GLU A 380 -0.25 -1.51 11.35
N ASN A 381 -0.81 -2.15 10.31
CA ASN A 381 -1.99 -3.00 10.40
C ASN A 381 -3.24 -2.31 10.99
N PHE A 382 -3.64 -1.17 10.45
CA PHE A 382 -4.92 -0.53 10.75
C PHE A 382 -5.49 0.16 9.50
N ALA A 383 -6.78 0.48 9.55
CA ALA A 383 -7.45 1.27 8.54
C ALA A 383 -7.66 2.71 9.02
N LEU A 384 -7.62 3.68 8.11
CA LEU A 384 -8.00 5.06 8.36
C LEU A 384 -8.92 5.59 7.27
N THR A 385 -9.83 6.49 7.65
CA THR A 385 -10.70 7.22 6.72
C THR A 385 -10.92 8.64 7.23
N GLN A 386 -11.24 9.57 6.33
CA GLN A 386 -11.76 10.88 6.71
C GLN A 386 -13.22 10.97 6.28
N GLU A 387 -14.15 10.95 7.23
CA GLU A 387 -15.57 11.01 6.89
C GLU A 387 -16.02 12.46 6.77
N ILE A 388 -16.62 12.82 5.63
CA ILE A 388 -17.19 14.14 5.36
C ILE A 388 -18.70 13.99 5.24
N PRO A 389 -19.49 14.45 6.22
CA PRO A 389 -20.95 14.35 6.16
C PRO A 389 -21.52 15.01 4.90
N GLY A 390 -22.37 14.29 4.18
CA GLY A 390 -23.07 14.80 3.00
C GLY A 390 -22.34 14.58 1.66
N LEU A 391 -21.13 14.01 1.67
CA LEU A 391 -20.46 13.57 0.44
C LEU A 391 -20.59 12.06 0.22
N ASP A 392 -20.78 11.66 -1.03
CA ASP A 392 -20.82 10.27 -1.46
C ASP A 392 -19.44 9.85 -2.02
N PRO A 393 -18.77 8.81 -1.47
CA PRO A 393 -17.52 8.29 -2.01
C PRO A 393 -17.58 7.94 -3.50
N GLU A 394 -18.74 7.53 -4.03
CA GLU A 394 -18.91 7.21 -5.45
C GLU A 394 -18.73 8.45 -6.34
N GLU A 395 -19.11 9.63 -5.87
CA GLU A 395 -18.93 10.89 -6.62
C GLU A 395 -17.46 11.33 -6.71
N ALA A 396 -16.61 10.82 -5.81
CA ALA A 396 -15.18 11.10 -5.82
C ALA A 396 -14.42 10.20 -6.81
N LYS A 397 -15.00 9.09 -7.29
CA LYS A 397 -14.32 8.19 -8.25
C LYS A 397 -14.07 8.92 -9.56
N LEU A 398 -12.81 8.88 -10.00
CA LEU A 398 -12.34 9.54 -11.23
C LEU A 398 -12.69 11.05 -11.31
N ASN A 399 -13.01 11.70 -10.19
CA ASN A 399 -13.28 13.14 -10.13
C ASN A 399 -12.06 13.88 -9.57
N TYR A 400 -11.32 14.61 -10.40
CA TYR A 400 -10.09 15.30 -10.02
C TYR A 400 -10.34 16.74 -9.55
N GLY A 401 -11.46 16.99 -8.88
CA GLY A 401 -11.78 18.25 -8.22
C GLY A 401 -11.51 18.24 -6.72
N ASN A 402 -11.53 19.41 -6.08
CA ASN A 402 -11.66 19.49 -4.62
C ASN A 402 -13.14 19.51 -4.25
N MET A 403 -13.62 18.48 -3.55
CA MET A 403 -15.02 18.38 -3.11
C MET A 403 -15.28 19.14 -1.81
N GLU A 404 -14.27 19.27 -0.94
CA GLU A 404 -14.37 19.96 0.34
C GLU A 404 -13.00 20.57 0.74
N PRO A 405 -12.68 21.77 0.21
CA PRO A 405 -11.37 22.40 0.42
C PRO A 405 -11.01 22.65 1.89
N SER A 406 -12.01 22.88 2.76
CA SER A 406 -11.77 23.08 4.20
C SER A 406 -11.25 21.83 4.93
N LEU A 407 -11.36 20.67 4.28
CA LEU A 407 -10.99 19.36 4.78
C LEU A 407 -9.88 18.68 3.97
N GLU A 408 -9.01 19.45 3.32
CA GLU A 408 -7.83 18.97 2.58
C GLU A 408 -6.70 18.42 3.50
N MET A 409 -7.04 17.62 4.51
CA MET A 409 -6.04 17.00 5.39
C MET A 409 -5.59 15.63 4.90
N HIS A 410 -4.38 15.27 5.30
CA HIS A 410 -3.73 14.03 4.91
C HIS A 410 -4.03 12.89 5.89
N GLY A 411 -3.76 11.66 5.47
CA GLY A 411 -3.74 10.50 6.37
C GLY A 411 -2.51 10.54 7.28
N ILE A 412 -1.34 10.22 6.72
CA ILE A 412 -0.06 10.20 7.44
C ILE A 412 0.91 11.19 6.82
N VAL A 413 1.44 12.10 7.63
CA VAL A 413 2.44 13.10 7.23
C VAL A 413 3.79 12.80 7.88
N PHE A 414 4.82 12.65 7.07
CA PHE A 414 6.22 12.61 7.52
C PHE A 414 6.89 13.95 7.21
N LYS A 415 7.24 14.70 8.26
CA LYS A 415 7.92 15.99 8.09
C LYS A 415 9.11 16.11 9.04
N TRP A 416 10.30 16.34 8.48
CA TRP A 416 11.57 16.30 9.23
C TRP A 416 11.74 14.96 9.96
N ALA A 417 11.39 13.87 9.28
CA ALA A 417 11.34 12.54 9.85
C ALA A 417 12.27 11.58 9.11
N ALA A 418 12.87 10.63 9.83
CA ALA A 418 13.77 9.67 9.22
C ALA A 418 13.59 8.25 9.75
N ASN A 419 14.06 7.29 8.95
CA ASN A 419 14.14 5.88 9.32
C ASN A 419 12.79 5.34 9.81
N SER A 420 11.71 5.64 9.10
CA SER A 420 10.32 5.35 9.52
C SER A 420 9.64 4.46 8.49
N TRP A 421 8.53 3.81 8.87
CA TRP A 421 7.84 2.88 7.97
C TRP A 421 6.33 2.88 8.13
N VAL A 422 5.66 2.45 7.06
CA VAL A 422 4.22 2.20 7.04
C VAL A 422 4.01 0.84 6.40
N ARG A 423 3.33 -0.06 7.11
CA ARG A 423 3.12 -1.44 6.65
C ARG A 423 1.69 -1.92 6.87
N GLY A 424 1.09 -2.50 5.83
CA GLY A 424 -0.17 -3.21 5.96
C GLY A 424 -1.36 -2.31 6.33
N ILE A 425 -1.27 -1.00 6.08
CA ILE A 425 -2.38 -0.08 6.36
C ILE A 425 -3.38 -0.06 5.20
N ARG A 426 -4.61 0.34 5.52
CA ARG A 426 -5.64 0.65 4.53
C ARG A 426 -6.10 2.09 4.70
N THR A 427 -6.17 2.86 3.62
CA THR A 427 -6.79 4.19 3.64
C THR A 427 -8.02 4.18 2.74
N GLU A 428 -9.13 4.73 3.21
CA GLU A 428 -10.36 4.89 2.43
C GLU A 428 -10.79 6.36 2.49
N MET A 429 -10.93 7.02 1.35
CA MET A 429 -11.42 8.40 1.27
C MET A 429 -10.73 9.36 2.23
N THR A 430 -9.43 9.60 2.01
CA THR A 430 -8.69 10.61 2.76
C THR A 430 -9.08 12.02 2.32
N GLY A 431 -8.81 13.04 3.14
CA GLY A 431 -9.11 14.43 2.78
C GLY A 431 -8.36 14.86 1.52
N SER A 432 -7.04 14.67 1.53
CA SER A 432 -6.13 14.85 0.40
C SER A 432 -5.20 13.63 0.28
N HIS A 433 -3.91 13.77 0.58
CA HIS A 433 -2.94 12.67 0.48
C HIS A 433 -3.15 11.57 1.54
N PRO A 434 -3.21 10.28 1.18
CA PRO A 434 -3.21 9.21 2.19
C PRO A 434 -1.88 9.10 2.93
N ILE A 435 -0.77 9.25 2.21
CA ILE A 435 0.59 9.31 2.79
C ILE A 435 1.33 10.42 2.05
N VAL A 436 1.97 11.32 2.80
CA VAL A 436 2.77 12.43 2.26
C VAL A 436 4.06 12.63 3.04
N THR A 437 5.11 12.99 2.32
CA THR A 437 6.42 13.34 2.88
C THR A 437 6.79 14.79 2.60
N GLU A 438 7.56 15.39 3.49
CA GLU A 438 8.23 16.67 3.26
C GLU A 438 9.50 16.69 4.11
N GLU A 439 10.66 16.61 3.46
CA GLU A 439 11.96 16.50 4.16
C GLU A 439 12.06 15.20 4.97
N ALA A 440 11.94 14.07 4.27
CA ALA A 440 11.98 12.74 4.85
C ALA A 440 13.10 11.87 4.28
N TYR A 441 13.62 10.95 5.09
CA TYR A 441 14.82 10.17 4.74
C TYR A 441 14.71 8.72 5.20
N HIS A 442 15.07 7.76 4.35
CA HIS A 442 15.03 6.32 4.65
C HIS A 442 13.65 5.81 5.11
N LEU A 443 12.60 6.17 4.36
CA LEU A 443 11.28 5.63 4.61
C LEU A 443 11.10 4.27 3.92
N GLN A 444 10.28 3.40 4.51
CA GLN A 444 9.84 2.17 3.85
C GLN A 444 8.32 2.01 3.96
N ILE A 445 7.63 2.17 2.83
CA ILE A 445 6.18 2.20 2.70
C ILE A 445 5.74 0.96 1.92
N VAL A 446 5.23 -0.05 2.63
CA VAL A 446 5.06 -1.40 2.07
C VAL A 446 3.70 -2.04 2.33
N ASP A 447 3.21 -2.78 1.34
CA ASP A 447 2.02 -3.63 1.47
C ASP A 447 0.75 -2.88 1.92
N ASN A 448 0.57 -1.63 1.45
CA ASN A 448 -0.58 -0.80 1.82
C ASN A 448 -1.66 -0.78 0.74
N GLN A 449 -2.91 -0.55 1.14
CA GLN A 449 -4.06 -0.35 0.24
C GLN A 449 -4.56 1.09 0.38
N LEU A 450 -4.45 1.89 -0.67
CA LEU A 450 -4.79 3.31 -0.65
C LEU A 450 -5.93 3.57 -1.64
N ASP A 451 -7.14 3.82 -1.15
CA ASP A 451 -8.33 3.94 -1.99
C ASP A 451 -9.07 5.27 -1.75
N GLY A 452 -8.98 6.16 -2.73
CA GLY A 452 -9.78 7.37 -2.80
C GLY A 452 -9.32 8.54 -1.94
N SER A 453 -9.63 9.73 -2.45
CA SER A 453 -9.48 11.03 -1.77
C SER A 453 -10.65 11.92 -2.14
N TRP A 454 -11.13 12.73 -1.19
CA TRP A 454 -12.18 13.74 -1.40
C TRP A 454 -11.69 14.92 -2.22
N ASN A 455 -10.44 15.35 -2.00
CA ASN A 455 -9.85 16.46 -2.70
C ASN A 455 -8.71 15.96 -3.60
N LYS A 456 -8.81 16.29 -4.89
CA LYS A 456 -7.87 15.89 -5.95
C LYS A 456 -7.53 17.03 -6.91
N GLY A 457 -8.16 18.20 -6.79
CA GLY A 457 -8.05 19.30 -7.73
C GLY A 457 -6.94 20.28 -7.39
N LYS A 458 -7.32 21.56 -7.39
CA LYS A 458 -6.44 22.71 -7.21
C LYS A 458 -5.56 22.55 -5.97
N GLY A 459 -4.34 23.10 -6.02
CA GLY A 459 -3.36 22.97 -4.94
C GLY A 459 -2.52 21.69 -4.98
N GLY A 460 -2.89 20.71 -5.82
CA GLY A 460 -2.12 19.47 -5.99
C GLY A 460 -2.48 18.40 -4.96
N ASN A 461 -3.77 18.07 -4.88
CA ASN A 461 -4.32 17.20 -3.85
C ASN A 461 -4.50 15.73 -4.29
N GLY A 462 -4.65 14.84 -3.30
CA GLY A 462 -5.06 13.45 -3.53
C GLY A 462 -3.98 12.52 -4.11
N TYR A 463 -2.71 12.87 -3.90
CA TYR A 463 -1.57 12.04 -4.29
C TYR A 463 -1.15 11.02 -3.22
N PHE A 464 -0.61 9.88 -3.63
CA PHE A 464 0.37 9.14 -2.82
C PHE A 464 1.73 9.82 -3.01
N ARG A 465 2.08 10.72 -2.09
CA ARG A 465 3.04 11.80 -2.34
C ARG A 465 4.41 11.58 -1.70
N GLY A 466 5.44 11.54 -2.54
CA GLY A 466 6.84 11.61 -2.15
C GLY A 466 7.49 12.96 -2.49
N SER A 467 7.22 14.01 -1.72
CA SER A 467 7.95 15.30 -1.82
C SER A 467 9.18 15.31 -0.92
N ARG A 468 10.32 15.82 -1.45
CA ARG A 468 11.57 15.98 -0.68
C ARG A 468 11.88 14.75 0.17
N VAL A 469 11.86 13.60 -0.49
CA VAL A 469 12.10 12.29 0.12
C VAL A 469 13.31 11.64 -0.51
N TRP A 470 14.17 11.08 0.31
CA TRP A 470 15.44 10.53 -0.13
C TRP A 470 15.66 9.10 0.36
N ASP A 471 16.26 8.29 -0.53
CA ASP A 471 16.72 6.93 -0.24
C ASP A 471 15.62 6.04 0.37
N SER A 472 14.38 6.19 -0.11
CA SER A 472 13.19 5.53 0.44
C SER A 472 12.63 4.45 -0.48
N LEU A 473 11.91 3.50 0.09
CA LEU A 473 11.37 2.32 -0.59
C LEU A 473 9.85 2.28 -0.52
N TYR A 474 9.20 2.17 -1.67
CA TYR A 474 7.76 2.05 -1.85
C TYR A 474 7.46 0.74 -2.57
N ALA A 475 6.95 -0.27 -1.86
CA ALA A 475 6.84 -1.61 -2.43
C ALA A 475 5.55 -2.36 -2.10
N GLY A 476 4.99 -3.08 -3.06
CA GLY A 476 3.81 -3.93 -2.83
C GLY A 476 2.53 -3.14 -2.48
N ASN A 477 2.48 -1.83 -2.74
CA ASN A 477 1.30 -1.02 -2.46
C ASN A 477 0.29 -1.12 -3.59
N THR A 478 -1.00 -1.02 -3.25
CA THR A 478 -2.09 -0.83 -4.20
C THR A 478 -2.67 0.56 -4.01
N SER A 479 -2.78 1.34 -5.08
CA SER A 479 -3.50 2.63 -5.09
C SER A 479 -4.65 2.58 -6.08
N ARG A 480 -5.82 3.08 -5.66
CA ARG A 480 -7.03 3.26 -6.46
C ARG A 480 -7.65 4.62 -6.22
N ASN A 481 -8.28 5.19 -7.25
CA ASN A 481 -9.11 6.41 -7.14
C ASN A 481 -8.39 7.65 -6.56
N LEU A 482 -7.05 7.62 -6.54
CA LEU A 482 -6.20 8.76 -6.21
C LEU A 482 -5.90 9.57 -7.48
N ARG A 483 -5.32 10.76 -7.31
CA ARG A 483 -4.85 11.55 -8.43
C ARG A 483 -3.50 11.03 -8.94
N HIS A 484 -2.43 11.07 -8.19
CA HIS A 484 -1.12 10.64 -8.70
C HIS A 484 -0.38 9.79 -7.66
N PHE A 485 0.44 8.83 -8.08
CA PHE A 485 1.66 8.54 -7.32
C PHE A 485 2.67 9.63 -7.69
N THR A 486 3.36 10.27 -6.73
CA THR A 486 4.37 11.29 -7.08
C THR A 486 5.72 11.09 -6.40
N PHE A 487 6.79 11.39 -7.15
CA PHE A 487 8.00 11.96 -6.59
C PHE A 487 8.15 13.40 -7.05
N GLN A 488 8.50 14.29 -6.13
CA GLN A 488 8.63 15.71 -6.44
C GLN A 488 9.63 16.45 -5.54
N TRP A 489 10.08 17.61 -6.02
CA TRP A 489 10.94 18.57 -5.33
C TRP A 489 12.21 17.92 -4.77
N SER A 490 13.13 17.59 -5.66
CA SER A 490 14.45 17.03 -5.36
C SER A 490 14.47 15.61 -4.82
N ALA A 491 13.32 14.93 -4.77
CA ALA A 491 13.25 13.54 -4.36
C ALA A 491 14.28 12.69 -5.15
N SER A 492 15.08 11.90 -4.44
CA SER A 492 16.20 11.17 -5.06
C SER A 492 16.57 9.88 -4.37
N GLY A 493 17.11 8.93 -5.14
CA GLY A 493 17.58 7.63 -4.66
C GLY A 493 16.45 6.71 -4.19
N ASN A 494 15.20 7.04 -4.51
CA ASN A 494 14.05 6.25 -4.06
C ASN A 494 13.76 5.09 -5.02
N VAL A 495 13.10 4.06 -4.51
CA VAL A 495 12.68 2.87 -5.26
C VAL A 495 11.18 2.65 -5.12
N VAL A 496 10.50 2.47 -6.25
CA VAL A 496 9.08 2.15 -6.38
C VAL A 496 8.98 0.80 -7.09
N ILE A 497 8.71 -0.27 -6.34
CA ILE A 497 8.82 -1.64 -6.83
C ILE A 497 7.60 -2.53 -6.53
N GLY A 498 7.08 -3.20 -7.57
CA GLY A 498 6.03 -4.20 -7.39
C GLY A 498 4.70 -3.65 -6.87
N ASN A 499 4.41 -2.38 -7.16
CA ASN A 499 3.14 -1.73 -6.79
C ASN A 499 2.10 -1.91 -7.90
N ASP A 500 0.83 -1.66 -7.56
CA ASP A 500 -0.30 -1.70 -8.47
C ASP A 500 -1.07 -0.38 -8.42
N PHE A 501 -1.09 0.36 -9.51
CA PHE A 501 -1.64 1.72 -9.63
C PHE A 501 -2.64 1.83 -10.77
N ASP A 502 -3.72 2.59 -10.54
CA ASP A 502 -4.64 3.07 -11.58
C ASP A 502 -4.37 4.52 -12.03
N SER A 503 -3.36 5.14 -11.44
CA SER A 503 -2.85 6.48 -11.75
C SER A 503 -1.43 6.43 -12.31
N ASP A 504 -0.96 7.56 -12.81
CA ASP A 504 0.38 7.73 -13.36
C ASP A 504 1.50 7.69 -12.31
N LEU A 505 2.69 7.29 -12.77
CA LEU A 505 3.96 7.48 -12.06
C LEU A 505 4.46 8.89 -12.36
N ASN A 506 4.13 9.83 -11.48
CA ASN A 506 4.34 11.25 -11.71
C ASN A 506 5.68 11.73 -11.16
N LEU A 507 6.51 12.29 -12.03
CA LEU A 507 7.68 13.08 -11.67
C LEU A 507 7.30 14.54 -11.81
N HIS A 508 6.82 15.15 -10.72
CA HIS A 508 6.04 16.40 -10.77
C HIS A 508 6.85 17.64 -11.21
N GLY A 509 8.18 17.56 -11.14
CA GLY A 509 9.08 18.67 -11.40
C GLY A 509 9.63 19.28 -10.11
N GLY A 510 10.76 19.97 -10.26
CA GLY A 510 11.62 20.36 -9.17
C GLY A 510 12.84 19.44 -8.99
N TRP A 511 13.41 18.95 -10.10
CA TRP A 511 14.72 18.31 -10.11
C TRP A 511 14.81 16.96 -9.36
N GLU A 512 13.73 16.16 -9.38
CA GLU A 512 13.77 14.76 -8.95
C GLU A 512 14.75 13.98 -9.80
N ARG A 513 15.54 13.09 -9.21
CA ARG A 513 16.62 12.41 -9.93
C ARG A 513 16.89 11.05 -9.34
N ASN A 514 17.56 10.18 -10.10
CA ASN A 514 18.03 8.89 -9.60
C ASN A 514 16.94 8.03 -8.92
N ASN A 515 15.66 8.19 -9.26
CA ASN A 515 14.60 7.33 -8.71
C ASN A 515 14.42 6.11 -9.62
N LEU A 516 14.12 4.96 -9.04
CA LEU A 516 13.85 3.71 -9.76
C LEU A 516 12.38 3.33 -9.66
N PHE A 517 11.74 3.13 -10.80
CA PHE A 517 10.40 2.57 -10.94
C PHE A 517 10.52 1.23 -11.65
N GLU A 518 10.24 0.13 -10.96
CA GLU A 518 10.30 -1.18 -11.59
C GLU A 518 9.25 -2.19 -11.11
N LEU A 519 8.95 -3.19 -11.93
CA LEU A 519 7.98 -4.25 -11.61
C LEU A 519 6.58 -3.74 -11.23
N ASN A 520 6.25 -2.47 -11.45
CA ASN A 520 4.92 -1.97 -11.12
C ASN A 520 3.92 -2.37 -12.20
N THR A 521 2.66 -2.57 -11.81
CA THR A 521 1.53 -2.58 -12.74
C THR A 521 0.85 -1.22 -12.68
N VAL A 522 0.74 -0.56 -13.83
CA VAL A 522 0.21 0.79 -13.98
C VAL A 522 -0.85 0.75 -15.09
N THR A 523 -2.11 0.81 -14.69
CA THR A 523 -3.26 0.65 -15.58
C THR A 523 -4.05 1.95 -15.61
N VAL A 524 -3.76 2.82 -16.58
CA VAL A 524 -4.32 4.17 -16.58
C VAL A 524 -5.56 4.25 -17.49
N PRO A 525 -6.77 4.49 -16.94
CA PRO A 525 -7.99 4.61 -17.73
C PRO A 525 -8.02 5.93 -18.52
N TYR A 526 -8.93 6.06 -19.49
CA TYR A 526 -9.10 7.33 -20.22
C TYR A 526 -9.58 8.46 -19.31
N GLU A 527 -10.45 8.11 -18.37
CA GLU A 527 -11.08 8.99 -17.40
C GLU A 527 -10.06 9.59 -16.42
N HIS A 528 -8.85 9.02 -16.32
CA HIS A 528 -7.73 9.59 -15.57
C HIS A 528 -7.11 10.77 -16.35
N ARG A 529 -7.72 11.95 -16.20
CA ARG A 529 -7.38 13.14 -16.99
C ARG A 529 -7.76 14.44 -16.29
N SER A 530 -7.06 15.52 -16.63
CA SER A 530 -7.24 16.86 -16.04
C SER A 530 -8.68 17.36 -16.19
N ALA A 531 -9.28 17.17 -17.37
CA ALA A 531 -10.65 17.57 -17.66
C ALA A 531 -11.74 16.80 -16.88
N ASN A 532 -11.43 15.68 -16.23
CA ASN A 532 -12.43 14.91 -15.47
C ASN A 532 -12.58 15.47 -14.05
N CYS A 533 -13.04 16.72 -13.98
CA CYS A 533 -13.19 17.47 -12.75
C CYS A 533 -14.56 18.15 -12.69
N ARG A 534 -15.22 18.08 -11.53
CA ARG A 534 -16.58 18.60 -11.34
C ARG A 534 -16.64 19.92 -10.55
N SER A 535 -15.70 20.15 -9.64
CA SER A 535 -15.68 21.32 -8.74
C SER A 535 -14.25 21.69 -8.35
N ASN A 536 -13.98 22.97 -8.12
CA ASN A 536 -12.69 23.46 -7.62
C ASN A 536 -11.50 22.88 -8.42
N CYS A 537 -11.66 22.94 -9.74
CA CYS A 537 -10.73 22.35 -10.69
C CYS A 537 -9.45 23.15 -10.79
N GLY A 538 -8.35 22.45 -10.99
CA GLY A 538 -7.10 23.07 -11.34
C GLY A 538 -5.90 22.20 -10.97
N GLU A 539 -4.75 22.59 -11.48
CA GLU A 539 -3.48 21.96 -11.16
C GLU A 539 -2.85 22.59 -9.91
N GLU A 540 -1.74 21.98 -9.45
CA GLU A 540 -0.81 22.63 -8.54
C GLU A 540 -0.26 23.90 -9.23
N GLY A 541 -0.59 25.08 -8.68
CA GLY A 541 -0.31 26.40 -9.26
C GLY A 541 -1.52 27.15 -9.83
N GLY A 542 -2.71 26.55 -9.80
CA GLY A 542 -3.98 27.28 -9.98
C GLY A 542 -4.47 27.47 -11.42
N ASP A 543 -3.76 26.91 -12.42
CA ASP A 543 -4.25 26.86 -13.80
C ASP A 543 -5.48 25.95 -13.89
N GLY A 544 -6.42 26.29 -14.79
CA GLY A 544 -7.59 25.45 -15.08
C GLY A 544 -7.21 24.11 -15.73
N PRO A 545 -8.16 23.16 -15.77
CA PRO A 545 -7.91 21.85 -16.39
C PRO A 545 -7.60 22.00 -17.89
N ASP A 546 -6.75 21.12 -18.41
CA ASP A 546 -6.41 21.01 -19.82
C ASP A 546 -7.05 19.76 -20.46
N ASP A 547 -6.81 19.57 -21.76
CA ASP A 547 -7.32 18.43 -22.53
C ASP A 547 -6.43 17.18 -22.42
N SER A 548 -5.40 17.19 -21.58
CA SER A 548 -4.48 16.07 -21.43
C SER A 548 -5.16 14.86 -20.82
N THR A 549 -4.92 13.70 -21.42
CA THR A 549 -5.22 12.40 -20.82
C THR A 549 -3.94 11.88 -20.20
N TRP A 550 -3.85 11.80 -18.88
CA TRP A 550 -2.60 11.41 -18.24
C TRP A 550 -2.20 9.98 -18.65
N PHE A 551 -0.91 9.79 -18.93
CA PHE A 551 -0.31 8.52 -19.34
C PHE A 551 0.40 7.86 -18.15
N PRO A 552 0.79 6.58 -18.23
CA PRO A 552 1.46 5.88 -17.13
C PRO A 552 2.71 6.56 -16.57
N ILE A 553 3.35 7.44 -17.34
CA ILE A 553 4.42 8.33 -16.88
C ILE A 553 3.95 9.78 -17.06
N TRP A 554 4.17 10.61 -16.05
CA TRP A 554 4.09 12.06 -16.16
C TRP A 554 5.43 12.69 -15.81
N TRP A 555 5.85 13.69 -16.60
CA TRP A 555 7.17 14.31 -16.49
C TRP A 555 7.11 15.83 -16.43
N GLY A 556 7.69 16.44 -15.38
CA GLY A 556 7.80 17.88 -15.27
C GLY A 556 8.72 18.45 -16.36
N ALA A 557 8.15 19.13 -17.35
CA ALA A 557 8.88 19.62 -18.52
C ALA A 557 8.91 21.15 -18.65
N GLY A 558 10.10 21.68 -18.94
CA GLY A 558 10.34 23.01 -19.50
C GLY A 558 9.58 24.14 -18.81
N LYS A 559 8.97 24.99 -19.65
CA LYS A 559 8.24 26.20 -19.24
C LYS A 559 7.07 25.88 -18.31
N LYS A 560 6.27 24.85 -18.61
CA LYS A 560 5.13 24.45 -17.77
C LYS A 560 5.59 24.15 -16.35
N ALA A 561 6.76 23.53 -16.20
CA ALA A 561 7.29 23.13 -14.91
C ALA A 561 7.89 24.26 -14.06
N VAL A 562 7.99 25.50 -14.57
CA VAL A 562 8.54 26.65 -13.82
C VAL A 562 7.78 26.88 -12.50
N LYS A 563 6.45 26.69 -12.49
CA LYS A 563 5.62 26.84 -11.28
C LYS A 563 5.94 25.81 -10.19
N TRP A 564 6.47 24.65 -10.57
CA TRP A 564 6.99 23.62 -9.66
C TRP A 564 8.50 23.75 -9.44
N SER A 565 9.07 24.92 -9.73
CA SER A 565 10.49 25.23 -9.61
C SER A 565 11.40 24.51 -10.61
N GLY A 566 10.87 24.15 -11.77
CA GLY A 566 11.62 23.64 -12.92
C GLY A 566 11.32 22.20 -13.28
N SER A 567 11.98 21.72 -14.32
CA SER A 567 11.82 20.37 -14.86
C SER A 567 12.28 19.27 -13.91
N SER A 568 11.83 18.05 -14.15
CA SER A 568 12.38 16.85 -13.53
C SER A 568 13.84 16.63 -13.95
N GLY A 569 14.62 16.10 -13.02
CA GLY A 569 16.07 15.98 -13.09
C GLY A 569 16.56 14.65 -13.72
N PRO A 570 17.86 14.35 -13.63
CA PRO A 570 18.48 13.25 -14.38
C PRO A 570 18.21 11.85 -13.82
N ARG A 571 18.36 10.85 -14.71
CA ARG A 571 18.50 9.43 -14.36
C ARG A 571 17.35 8.85 -13.54
N ASN A 572 16.13 9.33 -13.77
CA ASN A 572 14.95 8.61 -13.30
C ASN A 572 14.74 7.39 -14.21
N VAL A 573 14.65 6.20 -13.62
CA VAL A 573 14.73 4.93 -14.33
C VAL A 573 13.40 4.20 -14.30
N PHE A 574 12.93 3.78 -15.46
CA PHE A 574 11.80 2.87 -15.61
C PHE A 574 12.29 1.53 -16.18
N PHE A 575 12.01 0.42 -15.50
CA PHE A 575 12.47 -0.90 -15.90
C PHE A 575 11.43 -1.98 -15.56
N ASN A 576 11.14 -2.88 -16.50
CA ASN A 576 10.29 -4.06 -16.28
C ASN A 576 8.90 -3.79 -15.63
N ASN A 577 8.33 -2.61 -15.83
CA ASN A 577 6.96 -2.30 -15.43
C ASN A 577 5.96 -2.87 -16.46
N THR A 578 4.77 -3.23 -16.01
CA THR A 578 3.60 -3.41 -16.87
C THR A 578 2.86 -2.08 -16.90
N MET A 579 3.02 -1.30 -17.97
CA MET A 579 2.34 0.00 -18.12
C MET A 579 1.39 -0.06 -19.30
N ILE A 580 0.10 0.18 -19.04
CA ILE A 580 -0.95 0.14 -20.06
C ILE A 580 -1.85 1.37 -19.96
N LYS A 581 -2.30 1.88 -21.11
CA LYS A 581 -3.11 3.09 -21.22
C LYS A 581 -4.35 2.84 -22.08
N GLN A 582 -5.50 3.31 -21.60
CA GLN A 582 -6.69 3.50 -22.43
C GLN A 582 -6.70 4.95 -22.96
N VAL A 583 -6.49 5.12 -24.27
CA VAL A 583 -6.29 6.45 -24.90
C VAL A 583 -7.58 7.22 -25.19
N SER A 584 -8.70 6.52 -25.30
CA SER A 584 -10.04 7.09 -25.47
C SER A 584 -11.08 6.27 -24.70
N ALA A 585 -12.20 6.89 -24.35
CA ALA A 585 -13.26 6.23 -23.58
C ALA A 585 -13.69 4.91 -24.23
N GLY A 586 -13.69 3.83 -23.46
CA GLY A 586 -14.07 2.50 -23.93
C GLY A 586 -13.06 1.80 -24.86
N ALA A 587 -11.93 2.43 -25.21
CA ALA A 587 -10.89 1.78 -26.01
C ALA A 587 -10.20 0.63 -25.25
N ALA A 588 -9.52 -0.24 -25.98
CA ALA A 588 -8.65 -1.24 -25.37
C ALA A 588 -7.44 -0.57 -24.69
N TYR A 589 -6.96 -1.19 -23.61
CA TYR A 589 -5.69 -0.82 -23.00
C TYR A 589 -4.52 -1.23 -23.91
N THR A 590 -3.65 -0.28 -24.23
CA THR A 590 -2.45 -0.51 -25.05
C THR A 590 -1.18 -0.41 -24.21
N PRO A 591 -0.16 -1.24 -24.48
CA PRO A 591 1.13 -1.13 -23.81
C PRO A 591 1.82 0.22 -24.03
N TYR A 592 2.44 0.75 -22.96
CA TYR A 592 3.28 1.94 -22.96
C TYR A 592 4.70 1.53 -22.56
N TYR A 593 5.72 1.81 -23.39
CA TYR A 593 7.09 1.29 -23.25
C TYR A 593 7.14 -0.25 -23.06
N ALA A 594 6.72 -0.99 -24.09
CA ALA A 594 6.51 -2.44 -24.03
C ALA A 594 7.79 -3.30 -23.86
N ASP A 595 8.98 -2.78 -24.18
CA ASP A 595 10.24 -3.52 -23.99
C ASP A 595 10.65 -3.52 -22.50
N ARG A 596 10.18 -4.55 -21.81
CA ARG A 596 10.38 -4.74 -20.37
C ARG A 596 11.81 -5.08 -19.96
N LYS A 597 12.70 -5.37 -20.92
CA LYS A 597 14.13 -5.62 -20.65
C LYS A 597 15.00 -4.39 -20.88
N ARG A 598 14.40 -3.31 -21.38
CA ARG A 598 15.07 -2.03 -21.57
C ARG A 598 15.11 -1.23 -20.26
N VAL A 599 16.26 -0.60 -20.02
CA VAL A 599 16.41 0.40 -18.96
C VAL A 599 16.18 1.76 -19.59
N TYR A 600 15.04 2.39 -19.32
CA TYR A 600 14.73 3.74 -19.79
C TYR A 600 15.15 4.77 -18.75
N GLN A 601 16.20 5.54 -19.04
CA GLN A 601 16.69 6.60 -18.16
C GLN A 601 16.25 7.97 -18.67
N PHE A 602 15.25 8.55 -18.02
CA PHE A 602 14.73 9.87 -18.36
C PHE A 602 15.63 10.99 -17.82
N GLY A 603 15.64 12.12 -18.54
CA GLY A 603 16.49 13.27 -18.23
C GLY A 603 17.98 12.98 -18.46
N TRP A 604 18.33 12.06 -19.37
CA TRP A 604 19.71 11.58 -19.54
C TRP A 604 20.06 11.33 -21.01
N SER A 605 21.25 11.76 -21.45
CA SER A 605 21.78 11.49 -22.80
C SER A 605 22.63 10.23 -22.90
N GLY A 606 22.92 9.59 -21.76
CA GLY A 606 23.95 8.57 -21.61
C GLY A 606 25.20 9.08 -20.87
N THR A 607 25.50 10.38 -20.97
CA THR A 607 26.68 10.99 -20.35
C THR A 607 26.39 12.21 -19.47
N ALA A 608 25.32 12.96 -19.74
CA ALA A 608 24.93 14.14 -18.99
C ALA A 608 23.40 14.27 -18.93
N TRP A 609 22.92 15.16 -18.06
CA TRP A 609 21.51 15.55 -18.07
C TRP A 609 21.16 16.16 -19.43
N ARG A 610 19.97 15.83 -19.94
CA ARG A 610 19.44 16.33 -21.20
C ARG A 610 17.93 16.48 -21.08
N HIS A 611 17.42 17.66 -21.45
CA HIS A 611 15.98 17.87 -21.54
C HIS A 611 15.37 16.93 -22.57
N LEU A 612 14.15 16.45 -22.32
CA LEU A 612 13.31 15.85 -23.34
C LEU A 612 13.09 16.84 -24.50
N ASP A 613 13.45 16.45 -25.71
CA ASP A 613 13.39 17.31 -26.89
C ASP A 613 12.93 16.55 -28.14
N VAL A 614 12.42 17.27 -29.15
CA VAL A 614 12.03 16.70 -30.45
C VAL A 614 12.78 17.44 -31.53
N GLY A 615 13.60 16.73 -32.31
CA GLY A 615 14.42 17.35 -33.35
C GLY A 615 15.39 18.41 -32.81
N GLY A 616 15.86 18.27 -31.56
CA GLY A 616 16.75 19.25 -30.92
C GLY A 616 16.03 20.38 -30.18
N THR A 617 14.69 20.45 -30.23
CA THR A 617 13.90 21.50 -29.58
C THR A 617 13.29 20.99 -28.28
N PRO A 618 13.70 21.52 -27.11
CA PRO A 618 13.13 21.10 -25.82
C PRO A 618 11.62 21.27 -25.77
N ILE A 619 10.93 20.27 -25.23
CA ILE A 619 9.48 20.37 -25.05
C ILE A 619 9.16 21.35 -23.92
N ALA A 620 8.18 22.22 -24.14
CA ALA A 620 7.76 23.21 -23.14
C ALA A 620 6.79 22.64 -22.10
N ASP A 621 6.16 21.50 -22.40
CA ASP A 621 5.14 20.81 -21.63
C ASP A 621 5.13 19.33 -21.99
N TRP A 622 4.74 18.47 -21.05
CA TRP A 622 4.54 17.04 -21.24
C TRP A 622 3.18 16.72 -21.87
N ALA A 623 2.15 17.50 -21.50
CA ALA A 623 0.79 17.31 -21.99
C ALA A 623 0.74 17.27 -23.53
N GLY A 624 0.15 16.20 -24.06
CA GLY A 624 -0.01 15.96 -25.50
C GLY A 624 1.25 15.48 -26.23
N ARG A 625 2.32 15.13 -25.50
CA ARG A 625 3.61 14.67 -26.04
C ARG A 625 4.09 13.35 -25.45
N GLU A 626 3.24 12.68 -24.69
CA GLU A 626 3.56 11.49 -23.89
C GLU A 626 3.98 10.29 -24.75
N GLN A 627 3.58 10.26 -26.03
CA GLN A 627 3.87 9.18 -26.97
C GLN A 627 5.03 9.48 -27.92
N LEU A 628 5.68 10.65 -27.81
CA LEU A 628 6.83 10.98 -28.66
C LEU A 628 8.06 10.15 -28.25
N ASP A 629 8.93 9.86 -29.22
CA ASP A 629 10.19 9.19 -28.96
C ASP A 629 11.26 10.21 -28.54
N TYR A 630 11.77 10.03 -27.32
CA TYR A 630 12.83 10.85 -26.73
C TYR A 630 14.18 10.11 -26.67
N SER A 631 14.29 8.96 -27.34
CA SER A 631 15.53 8.18 -27.42
C SER A 631 16.57 8.84 -28.34
N GLY A 632 17.73 8.19 -28.57
CA GLY A 632 18.73 8.70 -29.52
C GLY A 632 19.45 9.99 -29.10
N GLY A 633 19.47 10.31 -27.81
CA GLY A 633 20.11 11.53 -27.28
C GLY A 633 19.15 12.70 -27.05
N HIS A 634 17.84 12.46 -27.17
CA HIS A 634 16.77 13.44 -27.00
C HIS A 634 16.15 13.46 -25.59
N GLY A 635 16.90 13.00 -24.59
CA GLY A 635 16.53 13.10 -23.16
C GLY A 635 16.10 11.78 -22.50
N VAL A 636 15.90 10.69 -23.25
CA VAL A 636 15.75 9.34 -22.72
C VAL A 636 16.89 8.46 -23.22
N ASP A 637 17.78 8.03 -22.32
CA ASP A 637 18.77 7.01 -22.65
C ASP A 637 18.14 5.62 -22.55
N ALA A 638 17.90 5.02 -23.71
CA ALA A 638 17.37 3.66 -23.88
C ALA A 638 18.39 2.75 -24.58
N THR A 639 19.70 2.99 -24.40
CA THR A 639 20.76 2.17 -25.03
C THR A 639 21.07 0.89 -24.26
N ARG A 640 20.60 0.78 -23.00
CA ARG A 640 20.93 -0.31 -22.08
C ARG A 640 19.77 -1.28 -21.93
N THR A 641 20.08 -2.57 -21.89
CA THR A 641 19.17 -3.64 -21.47
C THR A 641 19.75 -4.37 -20.26
N ASP A 642 18.89 -4.96 -19.45
CA ASP A 642 19.29 -5.84 -18.35
C ASP A 642 18.48 -7.14 -18.42
N SER A 643 19.15 -8.28 -18.36
CA SER A 643 18.51 -9.59 -18.46
C SER A 643 17.82 -9.99 -17.15
N GLY A 644 18.23 -9.41 -16.03
CA GLY A 644 17.65 -9.62 -14.71
C GLY A 644 16.18 -9.23 -14.67
N SER A 645 15.48 -9.74 -13.66
CA SER A 645 14.08 -9.36 -13.44
C SER A 645 13.94 -8.06 -12.66
N SER A 646 14.99 -7.61 -11.97
CA SER A 646 15.02 -6.37 -11.19
C SER A 646 16.43 -5.78 -11.17
N LEU A 647 16.51 -4.45 -11.17
CA LEU A 647 17.74 -3.67 -10.98
C LEU A 647 18.06 -3.49 -9.48
N PHE A 648 17.06 -3.64 -8.60
CA PHE A 648 17.18 -3.45 -7.15
C PHE A 648 17.33 -4.75 -6.35
N LEU A 649 16.70 -5.84 -6.78
CA LEU A 649 16.64 -7.12 -6.08
C LEU A 649 17.42 -8.20 -6.85
N LYS A 650 18.13 -9.09 -6.13
CA LYS A 650 18.80 -10.25 -6.72
C LYS A 650 17.77 -11.26 -7.25
N SER A 651 16.70 -11.46 -6.49
CA SER A 651 15.59 -12.35 -6.83
C SER A 651 14.25 -11.64 -6.65
N VAL A 652 13.38 -11.76 -7.65
CA VAL A 652 11.99 -11.27 -7.62
C VAL A 652 11.00 -12.37 -7.25
N THR A 653 11.44 -13.62 -7.35
CA THR A 653 10.77 -14.76 -6.71
C THR A 653 11.27 -14.78 -5.27
N GLY A 654 10.37 -14.71 -4.28
CA GLY A 654 10.75 -14.65 -2.86
C GLY A 654 11.74 -15.76 -2.51
N GLY A 655 13.01 -15.41 -2.36
CA GLY A 655 14.12 -16.34 -2.43
C GLY A 655 15.31 -15.82 -1.65
N THR A 656 15.66 -16.56 -0.60
CA THR A 656 16.67 -16.26 0.42
C THR A 656 18.08 -16.13 -0.17
N PRO A 657 18.94 -15.18 0.26
CA PRO A 657 20.23 -14.90 -0.40
C PRO A 657 21.42 -15.62 0.26
N SER A 658 22.47 -15.91 -0.54
CA SER A 658 23.78 -16.52 -0.17
C SER A 658 24.87 -16.09 -1.20
N PRO A 659 26.22 -16.16 -0.98
CA PRO A 659 27.07 -15.92 0.23
C PRO A 659 28.40 -15.10 0.01
N THR A 660 29.13 -14.81 1.13
CA THR A 660 30.63 -14.67 1.35
C THR A 660 31.36 -13.29 1.14
N PRO A 661 32.46 -12.87 1.88
CA PRO A 661 33.30 -13.48 2.96
C PRO A 661 33.51 -12.73 4.33
N THR A 662 34.06 -13.52 5.28
CA THR A 662 34.47 -13.51 6.73
C THR A 662 35.45 -12.40 7.23
N PRO A 663 35.43 -11.93 8.52
CA PRO A 663 35.94 -12.64 9.73
C PRO A 663 35.07 -12.67 11.04
N THR A 664 34.75 -13.88 11.51
CA THR A 664 34.77 -14.56 12.86
C THR A 664 34.53 -13.79 14.21
N PRO A 665 33.91 -14.38 15.27
CA PRO A 665 32.59 -15.05 15.37
C PRO A 665 31.77 -14.66 16.65
N SER A 666 30.43 -14.70 16.58
CA SER A 666 29.54 -15.05 17.71
C SER A 666 28.22 -15.57 17.11
N PRO A 667 27.53 -16.57 17.71
CA PRO A 667 26.83 -17.62 16.98
C PRO A 667 25.57 -17.11 16.28
N THR A 668 25.57 -17.19 14.95
CA THR A 668 24.40 -17.00 14.08
C THR A 668 23.58 -18.29 14.05
N PRO A 669 22.23 -18.24 14.02
CA PRO A 669 21.42 -19.44 13.86
C PRO A 669 21.72 -20.08 12.51
N THR A 670 22.12 -21.34 12.54
CA THR A 670 22.49 -22.17 11.40
C THR A 670 21.43 -22.10 10.29
N PRO A 671 21.79 -21.80 9.02
CA PRO A 671 20.89 -22.02 7.89
C PRO A 671 20.43 -23.47 7.91
N ARG A 672 19.12 -23.71 8.08
CA ARG A 672 18.61 -25.08 8.08
C ARG A 672 18.52 -25.60 6.63
N PRO A 673 18.95 -26.85 6.39
CA PRO A 673 19.12 -27.38 5.05
C PRO A 673 17.81 -27.47 4.25
N VAL A 674 17.89 -27.24 2.94
CA VAL A 674 16.87 -27.73 2.00
C VAL A 674 17.04 -29.25 1.95
N ILE A 675 15.95 -29.99 2.19
CA ILE A 675 15.92 -31.44 2.08
C ILE A 675 15.25 -31.79 0.77
N ASP A 676 16.07 -32.17 -0.20
CA ASP A 676 15.60 -32.78 -1.44
C ASP A 676 15.13 -34.20 -1.16
N VAL A 677 13.91 -34.51 -1.60
CA VAL A 677 13.34 -35.84 -1.51
C VAL A 677 12.89 -36.28 -2.89
N SER A 678 13.12 -37.54 -3.23
CA SER A 678 12.70 -38.17 -4.49
C SER A 678 11.97 -39.49 -4.28
N THR A 679 11.72 -39.88 -3.03
CA THR A 679 11.02 -41.12 -2.66
C THR A 679 10.06 -40.88 -1.49
N SER A 680 9.02 -41.71 -1.35
CA SER A 680 8.08 -41.65 -0.21
C SER A 680 8.78 -41.75 1.14
N ALA A 681 9.74 -42.69 1.30
CA ALA A 681 10.44 -42.87 2.57
C ALA A 681 11.25 -41.63 2.99
N GLN A 682 11.86 -40.94 2.02
CA GLN A 682 12.54 -39.67 2.28
C GLN A 682 11.56 -38.57 2.66
N LEU A 683 10.41 -38.46 1.97
CA LEU A 683 9.37 -37.48 2.32
C LEU A 683 8.83 -37.71 3.74
N THR A 684 8.47 -38.95 4.09
CA THR A 684 8.02 -39.31 5.44
C THR A 684 9.06 -38.94 6.49
N SER A 685 10.33 -39.28 6.26
CA SER A 685 11.42 -38.95 7.18
C SER A 685 11.62 -37.44 7.31
N ALA A 686 11.55 -36.71 6.19
CA ALA A 686 11.70 -35.26 6.17
C ALA A 686 10.56 -34.54 6.91
N LEU A 687 9.32 -34.97 6.73
CA LEU A 687 8.16 -34.43 7.45
C LEU A 687 8.25 -34.69 8.96
N ALA A 688 8.68 -35.89 9.36
CA ALA A 688 8.85 -36.24 10.77
C ALA A 688 9.99 -35.46 11.47
N ALA A 689 11.04 -35.12 10.72
CA ALA A 689 12.21 -34.39 11.19
C ALA A 689 12.16 -32.87 10.93
N ALA A 690 11.09 -32.38 10.31
CA ALA A 690 10.98 -31.00 9.89
C ALA A 690 11.15 -30.02 11.06
N ALA A 691 11.81 -28.90 10.81
CA ALA A 691 12.04 -27.84 11.79
C ALA A 691 11.75 -26.45 11.20
N PRO A 692 11.40 -25.45 12.04
CA PRO A 692 11.12 -24.09 11.57
C PRO A 692 12.17 -23.56 10.58
N GLY A 693 11.70 -23.04 9.44
CA GLY A 693 12.53 -22.48 8.37
C GLY A 693 13.10 -23.49 7.37
N GLN A 694 12.84 -24.79 7.57
CA GLN A 694 13.29 -25.84 6.67
C GLN A 694 12.41 -25.91 5.42
N THR A 695 13.04 -26.22 4.28
CA THR A 695 12.33 -26.51 3.02
C THR A 695 12.51 -27.97 2.67
N ILE A 696 11.41 -28.68 2.46
CA ILE A 696 11.36 -30.02 1.89
C ILE A 696 10.98 -29.85 0.42
N ARG A 697 11.87 -30.23 -0.49
CA ARG A 697 11.67 -30.08 -1.94
C ARG A 697 11.46 -31.43 -2.59
N LEU A 698 10.26 -31.64 -3.12
CA LEU A 698 9.85 -32.82 -3.87
C LEU A 698 10.44 -32.76 -5.28
N ALA A 699 11.16 -33.80 -5.68
CA ALA A 699 11.44 -34.06 -7.09
C ALA A 699 10.14 -34.50 -7.82
N PRO A 700 10.03 -34.30 -9.14
CA PRO A 700 8.97 -34.92 -9.95
C PRO A 700 8.89 -36.44 -9.69
N GLY A 701 7.67 -36.97 -9.59
CA GLY A 701 7.43 -38.37 -9.28
C GLY A 701 6.20 -38.58 -8.42
N GLU A 702 5.75 -39.83 -8.32
CA GLU A 702 4.63 -40.21 -7.47
C GLU A 702 5.15 -40.73 -6.13
N TYR A 703 4.63 -40.17 -5.04
CA TYR A 703 4.95 -40.52 -3.66
C TYR A 703 3.72 -41.18 -3.06
N ARG A 704 3.78 -42.50 -2.89
CA ARG A 704 2.71 -43.28 -2.25
C ARG A 704 2.98 -43.43 -0.75
N GLY A 705 2.01 -43.07 0.09
CA GLY A 705 2.03 -43.35 1.53
C GLY A 705 1.24 -42.36 2.38
N ALA A 706 1.21 -42.62 3.69
CA ALA A 706 0.61 -41.74 4.68
C ALA A 706 1.57 -40.61 5.07
N PHE A 707 1.38 -39.41 4.51
CA PHE A 707 2.22 -38.25 4.79
C PHE A 707 1.59 -37.38 5.88
N ALA A 708 2.25 -37.32 7.05
CA ALA A 708 1.79 -36.49 8.16
C ALA A 708 2.96 -35.75 8.82
N THR A 709 2.67 -34.56 9.35
CA THR A 709 3.59 -33.79 10.17
C THR A 709 2.90 -33.25 11.42
N ARG A 710 3.65 -33.24 12.51
CA ARG A 710 3.30 -32.55 13.77
C ARG A 710 4.31 -31.49 14.15
N ARG A 711 5.12 -31.06 13.18
CA ARG A 711 6.22 -30.12 13.41
C ARG A 711 5.72 -28.70 13.13
N PRO A 712 5.61 -27.82 14.13
CA PRO A 712 5.22 -26.44 13.89
C PRO A 712 6.36 -25.67 13.20
N GLY A 713 6.01 -24.82 12.25
CA GLY A 713 6.85 -23.68 11.88
C GLY A 713 6.63 -22.50 12.84
N THR A 714 7.21 -21.35 12.52
CA THR A 714 6.88 -20.09 13.19
C THR A 714 6.54 -19.01 12.17
N ALA A 715 5.91 -17.92 12.61
CA ALA A 715 5.59 -16.79 11.74
C ALA A 715 6.81 -16.24 10.96
N THR A 716 8.00 -16.27 11.59
CA THR A 716 9.25 -15.80 10.97
C THR A 716 10.05 -16.89 10.26
N LEU A 717 9.83 -18.16 10.61
CA LEU A 717 10.49 -19.33 10.03
C LEU A 717 9.45 -20.41 9.70
N PRO A 718 8.59 -20.17 8.69
CA PRO A 718 7.63 -21.17 8.25
C PRO A 718 8.35 -22.38 7.66
N ILE A 719 7.76 -23.56 7.79
CA ILE A 719 8.28 -24.77 7.12
C ILE A 719 7.67 -24.85 5.73
N THR A 720 8.46 -25.14 4.71
CA THR A 720 7.98 -25.20 3.32
C THR A 720 8.03 -26.63 2.81
N LEU A 721 6.92 -27.12 2.25
CA LEU A 721 6.88 -28.30 1.38
C LEU A 721 6.58 -27.81 -0.05
N THR A 722 7.51 -28.05 -0.97
CA THR A 722 7.44 -27.50 -2.32
C THR A 722 7.77 -28.53 -3.39
N GLY A 723 7.12 -28.46 -4.55
CA GLY A 723 7.38 -29.34 -5.68
C GLY A 723 6.67 -28.86 -6.95
N PRO A 724 7.09 -29.32 -8.12
CA PRO A 724 6.32 -29.11 -9.34
C PRO A 724 4.99 -29.89 -9.29
N ARG A 725 4.01 -29.54 -10.14
CA ARG A 725 2.75 -30.29 -10.27
C ARG A 725 2.93 -31.78 -10.60
N THR A 726 4.09 -32.14 -11.18
CA THR A 726 4.49 -33.52 -11.46
C THR A 726 5.06 -34.27 -10.25
N ALA A 727 5.23 -33.61 -9.10
CA ALA A 727 5.39 -34.27 -7.81
C ALA A 727 3.99 -34.52 -7.23
N VAL A 728 3.64 -35.79 -7.06
CA VAL A 728 2.27 -36.21 -6.79
C VAL A 728 2.21 -37.05 -5.52
N LEU A 729 1.48 -36.60 -4.50
CA LEU A 729 1.22 -37.35 -3.28
C LEU A 729 -0.03 -38.21 -3.47
N VAL A 730 0.10 -39.51 -3.20
CA VAL A 730 -0.95 -40.53 -3.29
C VAL A 730 -1.04 -41.27 -1.97
N ASN A 731 -2.26 -41.57 -1.53
CA ASN A 731 -2.47 -42.39 -0.33
C ASN A 731 -3.53 -43.47 -0.60
N ASP A 732 -3.07 -44.71 -0.76
CA ASP A 732 -3.90 -45.90 -1.02
C ASP A 732 -4.68 -46.40 0.22
N GLY A 733 -4.52 -45.74 1.39
CA GLY A 733 -5.31 -45.98 2.59
C GLY A 733 -6.76 -45.51 2.47
N PRO A 734 -7.58 -45.60 3.54
CA PRO A 734 -7.19 -45.87 4.92
C PRO A 734 -6.90 -47.36 5.22
N SER A 735 -6.11 -47.62 6.27
CA SER A 735 -5.85 -48.98 6.76
C SER A 735 -5.54 -49.00 8.26
N GLY A 736 -5.75 -50.15 8.91
CA GLY A 736 -5.64 -50.30 10.37
C GLY A 736 -6.88 -49.82 11.13
N ASP A 737 -6.88 -49.96 12.45
CA ASP A 737 -8.01 -49.58 13.30
C ASP A 737 -8.02 -48.06 13.56
N PRO A 738 -9.07 -47.33 13.11
CA PRO A 738 -9.15 -45.89 13.31
C PRO A 738 -9.42 -45.56 14.78
N PRO A 739 -8.76 -44.53 15.36
CA PRO A 739 -9.13 -44.01 16.66
C PRO A 739 -10.52 -43.37 16.60
N SER A 740 -11.22 -43.33 17.75
CA SER A 740 -12.55 -42.70 17.84
C SER A 740 -12.55 -41.24 17.40
N CYS A 741 -11.44 -40.54 17.62
CA CYS A 741 -11.17 -39.22 17.09
C CYS A 741 -9.87 -39.22 16.29
N PRO A 742 -9.90 -38.84 15.00
CA PRO A 742 -8.71 -38.78 14.16
C PRO A 742 -7.60 -37.94 14.78
N VAL A 743 -6.56 -38.62 15.24
CA VAL A 743 -5.25 -38.04 15.60
C VAL A 743 -4.18 -38.95 15.01
N PRO A 744 -3.02 -38.44 14.56
CA PRO A 744 -2.08 -39.33 13.91
C PRO A 744 -1.64 -40.38 14.94
N THR A 745 -1.66 -41.65 14.55
CA THR A 745 -1.50 -42.81 15.44
C THR A 745 -0.62 -43.82 14.72
N ALA A 746 0.36 -44.40 15.41
CA ALA A 746 1.26 -45.37 14.78
C ALA A 746 0.47 -46.63 14.36
N GLY A 747 0.71 -47.12 13.15
CA GLY A 747 0.03 -48.31 12.61
C GLY A 747 -1.36 -48.06 12.04
N TRP A 748 -1.84 -46.81 12.05
CA TRP A 748 -3.10 -46.41 11.42
C TRP A 748 -2.84 -45.40 10.29
N ASP A 749 -3.42 -45.68 9.12
CA ASP A 749 -3.40 -44.78 7.98
C ASP A 749 -4.80 -44.15 7.81
N PRO A 750 -4.93 -42.82 7.94
CA PRO A 750 -6.20 -42.14 7.76
C PRO A 750 -6.67 -42.06 6.30
N GLY A 751 -5.80 -42.39 5.32
CA GLY A 751 -6.05 -42.22 3.90
C GLY A 751 -5.87 -40.78 3.41
N TYR A 752 -5.28 -39.88 4.21
CA TYR A 752 -5.10 -38.48 3.82
C TYR A 752 -3.85 -38.32 2.97
N GLY A 753 -3.94 -37.58 1.86
CA GLY A 753 -2.79 -37.31 0.98
C GLY A 753 -1.70 -36.47 1.68
N LEU A 754 -2.09 -35.51 2.52
CA LEU A 754 -1.19 -34.82 3.44
C LEU A 754 -1.94 -34.35 4.69
N TRP A 755 -1.40 -34.65 5.88
CA TRP A 755 -1.98 -34.23 7.15
C TRP A 755 -1.04 -33.36 7.99
N LEU A 756 -1.45 -32.11 8.24
CA LEU A 756 -0.81 -31.22 9.20
C LEU A 756 -1.63 -31.27 10.50
N TYR A 757 -1.02 -31.77 11.58
CA TYR A 757 -1.70 -31.92 12.87
C TYR A 757 -0.91 -31.20 13.97
N GLY A 758 -1.44 -30.09 14.48
CA GLY A 758 -0.72 -29.22 15.42
C GLY A 758 0.53 -28.59 14.79
N ALA A 759 0.46 -28.29 13.49
CA ALA A 759 1.59 -27.86 12.67
C ALA A 759 1.30 -26.49 12.02
N PRO A 760 1.20 -25.40 12.80
CA PRO A 760 1.03 -24.06 12.26
C PRO A 760 2.22 -23.59 11.43
N HIS A 761 2.02 -22.54 10.63
CA HIS A 761 3.05 -21.86 9.83
C HIS A 761 3.76 -22.77 8.82
N TRP A 762 2.99 -23.49 8.02
CA TRP A 762 3.51 -24.20 6.85
C TRP A 762 3.19 -23.47 5.55
N LYS A 763 4.06 -23.66 4.55
CA LYS A 763 3.81 -23.28 3.16
C LYS A 763 3.81 -24.53 2.31
N LEU A 764 2.69 -24.83 1.69
CA LEU A 764 2.51 -25.95 0.77
C LEU A 764 2.40 -25.36 -0.63
N THR A 765 3.36 -25.66 -1.52
CA THR A 765 3.42 -24.97 -2.81
C THR A 765 3.63 -25.91 -4.00
N GLY A 766 2.79 -25.78 -5.03
CA GLY A 766 3.05 -26.26 -6.40
C GLY A 766 2.73 -27.72 -6.71
N PHE A 767 2.80 -28.64 -5.75
CA PHE A 767 2.66 -30.08 -5.99
C PHE A 767 1.20 -30.53 -6.13
N THR A 768 1.00 -31.81 -6.47
CA THR A 768 -0.32 -32.43 -6.63
C THR A 768 -0.62 -33.41 -5.51
N VAL A 769 -1.87 -33.50 -5.08
CA VAL A 769 -2.41 -34.56 -4.21
C VAL A 769 -3.54 -35.24 -4.96
N LYS A 770 -3.49 -36.56 -5.08
CA LYS A 770 -4.55 -37.33 -5.74
C LYS A 770 -4.67 -38.74 -5.18
N ASP A 771 -5.72 -39.45 -5.58
CA ASP A 771 -5.92 -40.88 -5.28
C ASP A 771 -5.76 -41.12 -3.77
N SER A 772 -6.57 -40.41 -2.98
CA SER A 772 -6.54 -40.42 -1.52
C SER A 772 -7.93 -40.23 -0.96
N LYS A 773 -8.17 -40.71 0.27
CA LYS A 773 -9.46 -40.53 0.94
C LYS A 773 -9.85 -39.05 1.06
N LYS A 774 -8.92 -38.24 1.60
CA LYS A 774 -9.02 -36.77 1.67
C LYS A 774 -7.71 -36.18 1.16
N GLY A 775 -7.74 -35.02 0.54
CA GLY A 775 -6.53 -34.39 0.02
C GLY A 775 -5.61 -33.85 1.13
N VAL A 776 -5.75 -32.58 1.48
CA VAL A 776 -4.95 -31.91 2.52
C VAL A 776 -5.81 -31.61 3.73
N VAL A 777 -5.47 -32.19 4.88
CA VAL A 777 -6.16 -31.94 6.15
C VAL A 777 -5.27 -31.11 7.07
N LEU A 778 -5.81 -30.02 7.59
CA LEU A 778 -5.15 -29.12 8.53
C LEU A 778 -5.91 -29.17 9.85
N ASP A 779 -5.37 -29.84 10.85
CA ASP A 779 -5.92 -29.89 12.21
C ASP A 779 -5.07 -29.02 13.14
N ASN A 780 -5.67 -28.01 13.77
CA ASN A 780 -4.98 -27.10 14.72
C ASN A 780 -3.67 -26.53 14.15
N SER A 781 -3.71 -26.17 12.87
CA SER A 781 -2.55 -25.76 12.08
C SER A 781 -2.81 -24.37 11.51
N HIS A 782 -2.68 -23.37 12.38
CA HIS A 782 -2.91 -21.96 12.06
C HIS A 782 -1.88 -21.41 11.05
N HIS A 783 -2.25 -20.37 10.31
CA HIS A 783 -1.33 -19.65 9.41
C HIS A 783 -0.64 -20.55 8.38
N VAL A 784 -1.32 -21.60 7.91
CA VAL A 784 -0.83 -22.42 6.80
C VAL A 784 -1.25 -21.78 5.48
N THR A 785 -0.31 -21.71 4.54
CA THR A 785 -0.56 -21.26 3.16
C THR A 785 -0.50 -22.45 2.22
N VAL A 786 -1.59 -22.70 1.51
CA VAL A 786 -1.72 -23.63 0.38
C VAL A 786 -1.71 -22.79 -0.89
N ASP A 787 -0.67 -22.91 -1.73
CA ASP A 787 -0.49 -22.05 -2.90
C ASP A 787 -0.15 -22.87 -4.15
N GLY A 788 -1.02 -22.82 -5.14
CA GLY A 788 -0.75 -23.46 -6.42
C GLY A 788 -0.72 -24.99 -6.36
N LEU A 789 -1.54 -25.63 -5.51
CA LEU A 789 -1.70 -27.08 -5.50
C LEU A 789 -2.71 -27.56 -6.55
N ALA A 790 -2.55 -28.80 -7.02
CA ALA A 790 -3.64 -29.56 -7.64
C ALA A 790 -4.14 -30.58 -6.62
N VAL A 791 -5.44 -30.61 -6.37
CA VAL A 791 -6.05 -31.67 -5.55
C VAL A 791 -7.17 -32.28 -6.35
N HIS A 792 -7.04 -33.56 -6.71
CA HIS A 792 -8.05 -34.20 -7.54
C HIS A 792 -8.15 -35.70 -7.33
N HIS A 793 -9.26 -36.29 -7.76
CA HIS A 793 -9.52 -37.72 -7.60
C HIS A 793 -9.39 -38.16 -6.15
N VAL A 794 -10.18 -37.53 -5.28
CA VAL A 794 -10.25 -37.85 -3.86
C VAL A 794 -11.61 -38.40 -3.50
N ASP A 795 -11.64 -39.34 -2.56
CA ASP A 795 -12.85 -40.08 -2.20
C ASP A 795 -13.89 -39.23 -1.47
N GLU A 796 -13.42 -38.24 -0.70
CA GLU A 796 -14.16 -37.27 0.10
C GLU A 796 -13.67 -35.83 -0.25
N GLU A 797 -13.40 -34.97 0.74
CA GLU A 797 -13.08 -33.56 0.53
C GLU A 797 -11.61 -33.30 0.18
N ALA A 798 -11.37 -32.26 -0.62
CA ALA A 798 -10.03 -31.94 -1.13
C ALA A 798 -9.16 -31.21 -0.09
N VAL A 799 -9.61 -30.09 0.47
CA VAL A 799 -8.83 -29.35 1.49
C VAL A 799 -9.69 -28.99 2.69
N HIS A 800 -9.27 -29.40 3.88
CA HIS A 800 -10.05 -29.24 5.11
C HIS A 800 -9.27 -28.45 6.17
N PHE A 801 -9.71 -27.21 6.44
CA PHE A 801 -9.26 -26.43 7.59
C PHE A 801 -10.11 -26.79 8.79
N ARG A 802 -9.55 -27.61 9.68
CA ARG A 802 -10.26 -28.25 10.79
C ARG A 802 -9.57 -27.98 12.11
N ARG A 803 -10.29 -28.19 13.21
CA ARG A 803 -9.79 -28.08 14.58
C ARG A 803 -9.15 -26.74 14.87
N SER A 804 -9.89 -25.68 14.56
CA SER A 804 -9.50 -24.29 14.70
C SER A 804 -8.28 -23.87 13.90
N SER A 805 -8.05 -24.43 12.71
CA SER A 805 -6.97 -24.01 11.80
C SER A 805 -7.25 -22.64 11.18
N ALA A 806 -7.12 -21.60 12.00
CA ALA A 806 -7.44 -20.21 11.67
C ALA A 806 -6.32 -19.51 10.88
N ASP A 807 -6.66 -18.39 10.25
CA ASP A 807 -5.73 -17.50 9.54
C ASP A 807 -4.96 -18.21 8.42
N GLY A 808 -5.53 -19.30 7.89
CA GLY A 808 -5.02 -20.04 6.76
C GLY A 808 -5.32 -19.37 5.43
N VAL A 809 -4.59 -19.76 4.40
CA VAL A 809 -4.80 -19.30 3.03
C VAL A 809 -4.81 -20.51 2.11
N ILE A 810 -5.78 -20.60 1.22
CA ILE A 810 -5.70 -21.43 0.01
C ILE A 810 -5.87 -20.55 -1.21
N ARG A 811 -4.86 -20.56 -2.09
CA ARG A 811 -4.87 -19.72 -3.29
C ARG A 811 -4.26 -20.36 -4.52
N ASN A 812 -4.62 -19.81 -5.69
CA ASN A 812 -4.08 -20.18 -7.00
C ASN A 812 -4.13 -21.70 -7.29
N SER A 813 -4.99 -22.44 -6.60
CA SER A 813 -5.03 -23.91 -6.62
C SER A 813 -6.13 -24.41 -7.55
N ALA A 814 -6.01 -25.65 -8.01
CA ALA A 814 -6.98 -26.32 -8.86
C ALA A 814 -7.55 -27.53 -8.12
N ILE A 815 -8.87 -27.61 -7.99
CA ILE A 815 -9.58 -28.68 -7.28
C ILE A 815 -10.67 -29.24 -8.19
N GLU A 816 -10.66 -30.55 -8.43
CA GLU A 816 -11.64 -31.24 -9.29
C GLU A 816 -11.76 -32.73 -8.90
N PHE A 817 -12.84 -33.41 -9.27
CA PHE A 817 -13.03 -34.84 -8.99
C PHE A 817 -12.91 -35.19 -7.49
N THR A 818 -13.77 -34.61 -6.66
CA THR A 818 -13.86 -34.89 -5.21
C THR A 818 -15.13 -35.66 -4.90
N GLY A 819 -15.19 -36.37 -3.76
CA GLY A 819 -16.36 -37.16 -3.39
C GLY A 819 -16.56 -38.43 -4.23
N LEU A 820 -15.48 -39.03 -4.74
CA LEU A 820 -15.57 -40.21 -5.61
C LEU A 820 -16.15 -41.46 -4.93
N VAL A 821 -16.08 -41.54 -3.60
CA VAL A 821 -16.64 -42.67 -2.81
C VAL A 821 -17.77 -42.22 -1.90
N GLN A 822 -17.65 -41.04 -1.26
CA GLN A 822 -18.72 -40.45 -0.45
C GLN A 822 -19.06 -39.06 -1.00
N PRO A 823 -19.93 -38.97 -2.02
CA PRO A 823 -20.28 -37.70 -2.68
C PRO A 823 -20.77 -36.62 -1.70
N GLY A 824 -21.53 -37.00 -0.67
CA GLY A 824 -22.02 -36.08 0.36
C GLY A 824 -20.96 -35.53 1.33
N TYR A 825 -19.71 -35.98 1.23
CA TYR A 825 -18.52 -35.44 1.92
C TYR A 825 -17.46 -35.00 0.89
N GLY A 826 -17.89 -34.67 -0.32
CA GLY A 826 -17.03 -34.40 -1.46
C GLY A 826 -16.72 -32.93 -1.67
N GLU A 827 -16.57 -32.12 -0.61
CA GLU A 827 -16.37 -30.68 -0.75
C GLU A 827 -15.00 -30.33 -1.37
N GLY A 828 -14.94 -29.24 -2.13
CA GLY A 828 -13.66 -28.73 -2.62
C GLY A 828 -12.80 -28.18 -1.48
N VAL A 829 -13.34 -27.19 -0.77
CA VAL A 829 -12.71 -26.61 0.42
C VAL A 829 -13.70 -26.64 1.59
N TYR A 830 -13.30 -27.24 2.71
CA TYR A 830 -14.12 -27.38 3.89
C TYR A 830 -13.51 -26.54 5.03
N LEU A 831 -14.28 -25.57 5.55
CA LEU A 831 -13.84 -24.65 6.60
C LEU A 831 -14.59 -24.91 7.91
N GLY A 832 -13.85 -25.30 8.96
CA GLY A 832 -14.40 -25.63 10.27
C GLY A 832 -14.93 -27.04 10.36
N SER A 833 -15.85 -27.29 11.28
CA SER A 833 -16.53 -28.57 11.44
C SER A 833 -18.00 -28.36 11.71
N ALA A 834 -18.85 -29.26 11.21
CA ALA A 834 -20.24 -29.32 11.65
C ALA A 834 -20.29 -29.52 13.17
N ASN A 835 -21.31 -28.94 13.83
CA ASN A 835 -21.40 -28.92 15.28
C ASN A 835 -21.47 -30.31 15.92
N SER A 836 -22.01 -31.30 15.20
CA SER A 836 -22.02 -32.71 15.59
C SER A 836 -20.61 -33.29 15.78
N ASN A 837 -19.60 -32.69 15.14
CA ASN A 837 -18.21 -33.11 15.20
C ASN A 837 -17.37 -32.26 16.18
N TRP A 838 -17.95 -31.26 16.85
CA TRP A 838 -17.21 -30.40 17.80
C TRP A 838 -16.72 -31.15 19.04
N SER A 839 -17.36 -32.24 19.43
CA SER A 839 -16.83 -33.12 20.50
C SER A 839 -15.45 -33.69 20.16
N CYS A 840 -15.17 -33.84 18.86
CA CYS A 840 -13.94 -34.43 18.35
C CYS A 840 -12.93 -33.40 17.85
N HIS A 841 -13.42 -32.41 17.09
CA HIS A 841 -12.61 -31.41 16.42
C HIS A 841 -12.71 -30.02 17.06
N GLY A 842 -13.57 -29.82 18.05
CA GLY A 842 -13.63 -28.56 18.78
C GLY A 842 -12.47 -28.41 19.75
N ASN A 843 -11.69 -27.34 19.63
CA ASN A 843 -10.54 -27.06 20.49
C ASN A 843 -10.43 -25.59 20.92
N SER A 844 -11.31 -24.71 20.45
CA SER A 844 -11.38 -23.32 20.89
C SER A 844 -12.75 -23.06 21.50
N GLY A 845 -12.83 -23.15 22.83
CA GLY A 845 -14.12 -23.11 23.54
C GLY A 845 -15.03 -24.30 23.23
N GLY A 846 -14.45 -25.45 22.87
CA GLY A 846 -15.20 -26.64 22.45
C GLY A 846 -15.76 -26.56 21.02
N VAL A 847 -15.32 -25.59 20.22
CA VAL A 847 -15.79 -25.33 18.85
C VAL A 847 -14.61 -25.40 17.89
N ASP A 848 -14.86 -25.86 16.66
CA ASP A 848 -13.93 -25.72 15.56
C ASP A 848 -14.13 -24.34 14.92
N ARG A 849 -13.21 -23.42 15.21
CA ARG A 849 -13.36 -22.02 14.80
C ARG A 849 -12.89 -21.79 13.37
N SER A 850 -11.77 -22.38 12.99
CA SER A 850 -11.07 -22.19 11.70
C SER A 850 -11.30 -20.80 11.08
N ASP A 851 -11.17 -19.77 11.92
CA ASP A 851 -11.62 -18.41 11.62
C ASP A 851 -10.68 -17.75 10.59
N ARG A 852 -11.18 -16.74 9.88
CA ARG A 852 -10.35 -15.86 9.02
C ARG A 852 -9.52 -16.59 7.96
N VAL A 853 -10.01 -17.73 7.46
CA VAL A 853 -9.39 -18.42 6.32
C VAL A 853 -9.68 -17.65 5.03
N LEU A 854 -8.63 -17.41 4.23
CA LEU A 854 -8.73 -16.79 2.91
C LEU A 854 -8.75 -17.88 1.83
N VAL A 855 -9.82 -17.93 1.04
CA VAL A 855 -9.95 -18.77 -0.16
C VAL A 855 -9.93 -17.86 -1.38
N GLU A 856 -8.80 -17.82 -2.10
CA GLU A 856 -8.53 -16.81 -3.12
C GLU A 856 -8.08 -17.36 -4.48
N ASN A 857 -8.68 -16.92 -5.58
CA ASN A 857 -8.20 -17.19 -6.95
C ASN A 857 -8.00 -18.69 -7.27
N ASN A 858 -8.83 -19.56 -6.69
CA ASN A 858 -8.81 -20.99 -6.98
C ASN A 858 -9.75 -21.34 -8.14
N ARG A 859 -9.44 -22.42 -8.85
CA ARG A 859 -10.35 -23.07 -9.80
C ARG A 859 -10.93 -24.31 -9.13
N ILE A 860 -12.23 -24.31 -8.89
CA ILE A 860 -12.93 -25.37 -8.16
C ILE A 860 -14.00 -25.96 -9.08
N GLY A 861 -13.90 -27.26 -9.31
CA GLY A 861 -14.65 -27.98 -10.33
C GLY A 861 -13.92 -28.08 -11.69
N PRO A 862 -14.44 -28.90 -12.61
CA PRO A 862 -15.69 -29.67 -12.49
C PRO A 862 -15.57 -30.90 -11.59
N TYR A 863 -16.70 -31.57 -11.36
CA TYR A 863 -16.84 -32.84 -10.65
C TYR A 863 -16.41 -32.78 -9.19
N VAL A 864 -16.68 -31.64 -8.55
CA VAL A 864 -16.74 -31.57 -7.09
C VAL A 864 -18.14 -32.01 -6.70
N ALA A 865 -18.25 -33.13 -5.98
CA ALA A 865 -19.53 -33.82 -5.80
C ALA A 865 -20.47 -33.17 -4.77
N ALA A 866 -19.90 -32.40 -3.83
CA ALA A 866 -20.63 -31.55 -2.88
C ALA A 866 -20.39 -30.07 -3.23
N GLU A 867 -20.41 -29.16 -2.24
CA GLU A 867 -20.11 -27.74 -2.47
C GLU A 867 -18.66 -27.53 -2.89
N GLY A 868 -18.44 -26.54 -3.74
CA GLY A 868 -17.09 -26.03 -4.03
C GLY A 868 -16.38 -25.56 -2.76
N ILE A 869 -17.10 -24.82 -1.91
CA ILE A 869 -16.65 -24.42 -0.58
C ILE A 869 -17.80 -24.60 0.41
N ASP A 870 -17.61 -25.41 1.46
CA ASP A 870 -18.54 -25.45 2.58
C ASP A 870 -17.93 -24.77 3.81
N ILE A 871 -18.59 -23.70 4.25
CA ILE A 871 -18.21 -22.89 5.39
C ILE A 871 -19.09 -23.30 6.55
N LYS A 872 -18.56 -24.10 7.48
CA LYS A 872 -19.37 -24.61 8.61
C LYS A 872 -19.61 -23.57 9.68
N GLU A 873 -20.64 -23.85 10.47
CA GLU A 873 -21.01 -23.10 11.66
C GLU A 873 -19.87 -22.99 12.68
N GLY A 874 -19.93 -21.96 13.53
CA GLY A 874 -18.88 -21.67 14.50
C GLY A 874 -17.66 -20.95 13.91
N THR A 875 -17.50 -20.94 12.58
CA THR A 875 -16.44 -20.18 11.89
C THR A 875 -16.79 -18.71 11.69
N LEU A 876 -15.78 -17.85 11.68
CA LEU A 876 -15.94 -16.40 11.69
C LEU A 876 -15.04 -15.72 10.66
N GLY A 877 -15.68 -15.14 9.65
CA GLY A 877 -15.22 -14.24 8.58
C GLY A 877 -13.85 -14.50 8.03
N GLY A 878 -13.80 -15.65 7.38
CA GLY A 878 -12.95 -15.79 6.21
C GLY A 878 -13.41 -14.91 5.06
N ILE A 879 -12.60 -14.94 4.01
CA ILE A 879 -12.84 -14.22 2.76
C ILE A 879 -12.79 -15.25 1.64
N VAL A 880 -13.81 -15.26 0.78
CA VAL A 880 -13.87 -16.06 -0.43
C VAL A 880 -13.84 -15.09 -1.61
N ARG A 881 -12.72 -15.00 -2.33
CA ARG A 881 -12.57 -14.01 -3.40
C ARG A 881 -11.91 -14.49 -4.67
N GLY A 882 -12.36 -14.00 -5.81
CA GLY A 882 -11.71 -14.26 -7.10
C GLY A 882 -11.71 -15.73 -7.56
N ASN A 883 -12.43 -16.62 -6.87
CA ASN A 883 -12.48 -18.03 -7.24
C ASN A 883 -13.36 -18.24 -8.47
N THR A 884 -13.03 -19.27 -9.25
CA THR A 884 -13.85 -19.73 -10.39
C THR A 884 -14.46 -21.08 -10.06
N PHE A 885 -15.79 -21.18 -10.13
CA PHE A 885 -16.56 -22.39 -9.90
C PHE A 885 -17.13 -22.98 -11.20
N ASP A 886 -16.89 -24.26 -11.40
CA ASP A 886 -17.54 -25.08 -12.42
C ASP A 886 -18.43 -26.11 -11.73
N GLY A 887 -19.73 -25.83 -11.69
CA GLY A 887 -20.72 -26.61 -10.93
C GLY A 887 -21.11 -27.95 -11.54
N ARG A 888 -20.49 -28.38 -12.65
CA ARG A 888 -20.74 -29.73 -13.20
C ARG A 888 -20.38 -30.78 -12.16
N GLY A 889 -21.25 -31.77 -11.97
CA GLY A 889 -21.01 -32.92 -11.13
C GLY A 889 -21.40 -32.76 -9.66
N ILE A 890 -21.90 -31.59 -9.23
CA ILE A 890 -22.55 -31.45 -7.92
C ILE A 890 -23.72 -32.43 -7.85
N THR A 891 -23.83 -33.21 -6.78
CA THR A 891 -24.73 -34.38 -6.73
C THR A 891 -26.04 -34.16 -5.99
N GLY A 892 -26.16 -33.09 -5.20
CA GLY A 892 -27.31 -32.88 -4.31
C GLY A 892 -27.31 -33.78 -3.06
N GLN A 893 -26.33 -34.68 -2.91
CA GLN A 893 -26.25 -35.53 -1.71
C GLN A 893 -25.96 -34.68 -0.48
N ASN A 894 -26.59 -35.03 0.64
CA ASN A 894 -26.42 -34.32 1.91
C ASN A 894 -26.74 -32.81 1.83
N SER A 895 -27.68 -32.45 0.94
CA SER A 895 -28.08 -31.07 0.62
C SER A 895 -27.03 -30.24 -0.12
N ALA A 896 -25.99 -30.87 -0.67
CA ALA A 896 -24.98 -30.16 -1.44
C ALA A 896 -25.44 -29.85 -2.86
N ASP A 897 -26.03 -28.67 -3.05
CA ASP A 897 -26.65 -28.22 -4.30
C ASP A 897 -26.26 -26.78 -4.69
N SER A 898 -25.15 -26.25 -4.15
CA SER A 898 -24.62 -24.91 -4.47
C SER A 898 -23.09 -24.88 -4.64
N TRP A 899 -22.53 -23.78 -5.17
CA TRP A 899 -21.07 -23.65 -5.21
C TRP A 899 -20.48 -23.36 -3.83
N VAL A 900 -21.21 -22.60 -3.02
CA VAL A 900 -20.78 -22.23 -1.66
C VAL A 900 -21.97 -22.23 -0.72
N ASP A 901 -21.87 -22.98 0.37
CA ASP A 901 -22.81 -22.89 1.50
C ASP A 901 -22.16 -22.21 2.71
N VAL A 902 -22.82 -21.18 3.24
CA VAL A 902 -22.33 -20.30 4.29
C VAL A 902 -23.10 -20.52 5.59
N LYS A 903 -22.55 -21.34 6.47
CA LYS A 903 -22.99 -21.52 7.87
C LYS A 903 -22.15 -20.70 8.86
N GLY A 904 -21.00 -20.19 8.44
CA GLY A 904 -20.15 -19.27 9.21
C GLY A 904 -20.72 -17.85 9.37
N VAL A 905 -19.98 -16.99 10.06
CA VAL A 905 -20.42 -15.64 10.48
C VAL A 905 -19.51 -14.53 9.91
N ASP A 906 -20.09 -13.42 9.44
CA ASP A 906 -19.43 -12.27 8.78
C ASP A 906 -18.36 -12.63 7.75
N TYR A 907 -18.71 -13.49 6.79
CA TYR A 907 -17.86 -13.77 5.64
C TYR A 907 -17.94 -12.65 4.59
N LEU A 908 -16.85 -12.42 3.88
CA LEU A 908 -16.85 -11.61 2.66
C LEU A 908 -16.72 -12.55 1.46
N ILE A 909 -17.71 -12.50 0.56
CA ILE A 909 -17.75 -13.29 -0.66
C ILE A 909 -17.75 -12.32 -1.84
N GLU A 910 -16.59 -12.14 -2.49
CA GLU A 910 -16.45 -11.10 -3.50
C GLU A 910 -15.73 -11.52 -4.78
N ASN A 911 -16.16 -10.95 -5.91
CA ASN A 911 -15.48 -11.11 -7.20
C ASN A 911 -15.27 -12.56 -7.65
N ASN A 912 -16.08 -13.51 -7.15
CA ASN A 912 -16.04 -14.89 -7.61
C ASN A 912 -16.87 -15.04 -8.88
N THR A 913 -16.50 -16.00 -9.72
CA THR A 913 -17.24 -16.35 -10.94
C THR A 913 -17.71 -17.79 -10.84
N GLY A 914 -19.00 -18.03 -11.01
CA GLY A 914 -19.55 -19.38 -10.99
C GLY A 914 -20.35 -19.69 -12.25
N THR A 915 -20.22 -20.91 -12.75
CA THR A 915 -21.01 -21.40 -13.88
C THR A 915 -21.58 -22.78 -13.55
N PHE A 916 -22.84 -23.01 -13.92
CA PHE A 916 -23.44 -24.33 -13.91
C PHE A 916 -23.81 -24.77 -15.32
N THR A 917 -23.46 -26.02 -15.62
CA THR A 917 -23.95 -26.76 -16.78
C THR A 917 -24.23 -28.19 -16.34
N SER A 918 -25.22 -28.84 -16.95
CA SER A 918 -25.50 -30.27 -16.71
C SER A 918 -24.28 -31.12 -17.12
N PRO A 919 -23.95 -32.23 -16.42
CA PRO A 919 -24.74 -32.91 -15.39
C PRO A 919 -24.58 -32.35 -13.98
N GLY A 920 -25.59 -32.54 -13.13
CA GLY A 920 -25.55 -32.24 -11.70
C GLY A 920 -26.92 -31.85 -11.14
N THR A 921 -27.02 -31.83 -9.81
CA THR A 921 -28.13 -31.27 -9.05
C THR A 921 -27.68 -29.94 -8.47
N PHE A 922 -28.39 -28.87 -8.80
CA PHE A 922 -27.98 -27.50 -8.47
C PHE A 922 -29.20 -26.64 -8.20
N ALA A 923 -29.26 -26.06 -7.01
CA ALA A 923 -30.35 -25.23 -6.53
C ALA A 923 -30.01 -23.74 -6.59
N ASN A 924 -28.83 -23.32 -6.12
CA ASN A 924 -28.45 -21.91 -6.05
C ASN A 924 -26.93 -21.71 -6.26
N GLY A 925 -26.51 -20.49 -6.58
CA GLY A 925 -25.09 -20.17 -6.68
C GLY A 925 -24.37 -20.22 -5.33
N TYR A 926 -24.88 -19.43 -4.38
CA TYR A 926 -24.41 -19.29 -3.01
C TYR A 926 -25.62 -19.41 -2.07
N GLU A 927 -25.42 -20.05 -0.93
CA GLU A 927 -26.45 -20.20 0.09
C GLU A 927 -25.94 -19.79 1.48
N THR A 928 -26.87 -19.45 2.37
CA THR A 928 -26.60 -19.36 3.80
C THR A 928 -27.43 -20.39 4.54
N HIS A 929 -26.93 -20.92 5.66
CA HIS A 929 -27.75 -21.71 6.58
C HIS A 929 -27.48 -21.33 8.04
N ASN A 930 -28.51 -21.40 8.88
CA ASN A 930 -28.46 -20.97 10.29
C ASN A 930 -28.66 -22.14 11.26
N PRO A 931 -27.76 -23.15 11.29
CA PRO A 931 -27.88 -24.26 12.22
C PRO A 931 -27.81 -23.78 13.67
N GLY A 932 -28.62 -24.38 14.54
CA GLY A 932 -28.57 -24.13 15.98
C GLY A 932 -27.38 -24.86 16.61
N THR A 933 -26.62 -24.18 17.46
CA THR A 933 -25.39 -24.73 18.04
C THR A 933 -25.32 -24.54 19.56
N SER A 934 -24.48 -25.34 20.22
CA SER A 934 -24.08 -25.17 21.61
C SER A 934 -22.55 -25.18 21.71
N PRO A 935 -21.89 -24.07 22.08
CA PRO A 935 -22.47 -22.75 22.38
C PRO A 935 -23.17 -22.11 21.17
N SER A 936 -24.09 -21.19 21.46
CA SER A 936 -24.89 -20.52 20.43
C SER A 936 -24.07 -19.44 19.71
N PHE A 937 -24.17 -19.42 18.37
CA PHE A 937 -23.58 -18.40 17.50
C PHE A 937 -24.63 -17.90 16.49
N PRO A 938 -24.47 -16.69 15.94
CA PRO A 938 -25.32 -16.19 14.86
C PRO A 938 -24.92 -16.82 13.51
N ASN A 939 -24.91 -18.16 13.44
CA ASN A 939 -24.48 -18.92 12.26
C ASN A 939 -25.25 -18.49 11.01
N GLY A 940 -24.55 -18.35 9.88
CA GLY A 940 -25.12 -17.97 8.58
C GLY A 940 -25.50 -16.49 8.47
N CYS A 941 -24.98 -15.62 9.35
CA CYS A 941 -25.33 -14.20 9.41
C CYS A 941 -24.12 -13.27 9.17
N GLY A 942 -24.40 -12.03 8.78
CA GLY A 942 -23.41 -10.97 8.59
C GLY A 942 -22.57 -11.08 7.32
N THR A 943 -22.86 -12.05 6.44
CA THR A 943 -22.08 -12.25 5.22
C THR A 943 -22.37 -11.13 4.23
N VAL A 944 -21.33 -10.70 3.52
CA VAL A 944 -21.40 -9.67 2.48
C VAL A 944 -21.06 -10.29 1.13
N TRP A 945 -21.94 -10.11 0.15
CA TRP A 945 -21.70 -10.50 -1.24
C TRP A 945 -21.56 -9.27 -2.11
N ARG A 946 -20.48 -9.16 -2.89
CA ARG A 946 -20.31 -8.08 -3.87
C ARG A 946 -19.46 -8.49 -5.07
N GLY A 947 -19.78 -7.97 -6.25
CA GLY A 947 -18.97 -8.19 -7.45
C GLY A 947 -18.91 -9.62 -7.97
N ASN A 948 -19.70 -10.57 -7.44
CA ASN A 948 -19.72 -11.95 -7.92
C ASN A 948 -20.47 -12.04 -9.27
N SER A 949 -20.05 -12.94 -10.16
CA SER A 949 -20.71 -13.23 -11.42
C SER A 949 -21.20 -14.68 -11.45
N SER A 950 -22.50 -14.86 -11.67
CA SER A 950 -23.15 -16.16 -11.48
C SER A 950 -23.95 -16.54 -12.71
N ASP A 951 -23.59 -17.65 -13.36
CA ASP A 951 -24.36 -18.21 -14.45
C ASP A 951 -24.99 -19.54 -14.04
N LEU A 952 -26.29 -19.54 -13.74
CA LEU A 952 -26.96 -20.65 -13.05
C LEU A 952 -27.48 -21.77 -13.97
N GLY A 953 -27.05 -21.78 -15.23
CA GLY A 953 -27.29 -22.91 -16.10
C GLY A 953 -28.72 -23.05 -16.64
N GLY A 954 -29.64 -22.15 -16.27
CA GLY A 954 -31.08 -22.28 -16.52
C GLY A 954 -31.81 -23.15 -15.50
N VAL A 955 -31.14 -23.59 -14.44
CA VAL A 955 -31.72 -24.51 -13.43
C VAL A 955 -31.68 -23.94 -12.01
N GLY A 956 -30.66 -23.16 -11.65
CA GLY A 956 -30.57 -22.59 -10.30
C GLY A 956 -31.58 -21.47 -10.08
N GLU A 957 -32.20 -21.44 -8.89
CA GLU A 957 -33.20 -20.44 -8.52
C GLU A 957 -32.58 -19.05 -8.35
N TYR A 958 -31.67 -18.89 -7.39
CA TYR A 958 -31.04 -17.64 -7.05
C TYR A 958 -29.52 -17.72 -7.15
N ALA A 959 -28.88 -16.61 -7.55
CA ALA A 959 -27.43 -16.54 -7.42
C ALA A 959 -27.05 -16.57 -5.94
N ILE A 960 -27.73 -15.80 -5.10
CA ILE A 960 -27.50 -15.77 -3.65
C ILE A 960 -28.81 -16.00 -2.91
N LYS A 961 -28.95 -17.15 -2.27
CA LYS A 961 -30.11 -17.50 -1.45
C LYS A 961 -29.83 -17.23 0.03
N ILE A 962 -30.54 -16.27 0.60
CA ILE A 962 -30.56 -16.05 2.05
C ILE A 962 -31.71 -16.84 2.66
N THR A 963 -31.42 -17.97 3.30
CA THR A 963 -32.45 -18.90 3.77
C THR A 963 -33.24 -18.35 4.96
N SER A 964 -32.65 -17.48 5.79
CA SER A 964 -33.37 -16.79 6.86
C SER A 964 -32.86 -15.37 7.10
N THR A 965 -33.74 -14.39 6.90
CA THR A 965 -33.47 -12.99 7.28
C THR A 965 -33.79 -12.71 8.74
N SER A 966 -34.81 -13.37 9.30
CA SER A 966 -35.26 -13.14 10.68
C SER A 966 -34.25 -13.62 11.72
N ARG A 967 -33.58 -14.75 11.47
CA ARG A 967 -32.49 -15.27 12.33
C ARG A 967 -31.25 -14.36 12.33
N CYS A 968 -31.11 -13.53 11.30
CA CYS A 968 -29.99 -12.61 11.14
C CYS A 968 -30.39 -11.14 11.36
N SER A 969 -31.52 -10.86 12.02
CA SER A 969 -32.00 -9.48 12.20
C SER A 969 -31.01 -8.55 12.93
N GLY A 970 -30.28 -9.07 13.92
CA GLY A 970 -29.21 -8.33 14.61
C GLY A 970 -27.89 -8.28 13.86
N ARG A 971 -27.77 -9.02 12.74
CA ARG A 971 -26.57 -9.06 11.90
C ARG A 971 -26.90 -9.48 10.46
N PRO A 972 -27.53 -8.58 9.68
CA PRO A 972 -28.11 -8.95 8.40
C PRO A 972 -27.03 -9.35 7.39
N ASN A 973 -27.39 -10.31 6.55
CA ASN A 973 -26.68 -10.62 5.32
C ASN A 973 -26.89 -9.48 4.31
N VAL A 974 -25.83 -9.05 3.63
CA VAL A 974 -25.84 -7.90 2.71
C VAL A 974 -25.46 -8.33 1.31
N VAL A 975 -26.40 -8.20 0.37
CA VAL A 975 -26.18 -8.50 -1.05
C VAL A 975 -26.11 -7.20 -1.82
N TYR A 976 -24.94 -6.88 -2.40
CA TYR A 976 -24.78 -5.67 -3.21
C TYR A 976 -25.31 -5.85 -4.64
N ALA A 977 -25.73 -4.76 -5.27
CA ALA A 977 -26.17 -4.70 -6.67
C ALA A 977 -25.03 -4.98 -7.66
N SER A 978 -23.78 -4.87 -7.22
CA SER A 978 -22.59 -5.24 -8.00
C SER A 978 -22.48 -6.74 -8.30
N ASN A 979 -23.28 -7.61 -7.67
CA ASN A 979 -23.39 -9.01 -8.05
C ASN A 979 -24.24 -9.17 -9.32
N THR A 980 -23.80 -10.03 -10.23
CA THR A 980 -24.49 -10.29 -11.49
C THR A 980 -24.99 -11.73 -11.55
N VAL A 981 -26.11 -11.93 -12.23
CA VAL A 981 -26.68 -13.24 -12.46
C VAL A 981 -27.16 -13.37 -13.91
N THR A 982 -26.92 -14.54 -14.51
CA THR A 982 -27.49 -14.95 -15.79
C THR A 982 -28.12 -16.34 -15.65
N ARG A 983 -29.12 -16.61 -16.49
CA ARG A 983 -29.80 -17.92 -16.59
C ARG A 983 -30.25 -18.48 -15.24
N ALA A 984 -30.68 -17.61 -14.32
CA ALA A 984 -31.37 -18.00 -13.10
C ALA A 984 -32.87 -18.21 -13.36
N VAL A 985 -33.48 -19.15 -12.64
CA VAL A 985 -34.93 -19.39 -12.68
C VAL A 985 -35.69 -18.28 -11.96
N SER A 986 -35.14 -17.74 -10.86
CA SER A 986 -35.77 -16.66 -10.10
C SER A 986 -35.04 -15.32 -10.23
N GLY A 987 -33.75 -15.24 -9.90
CA GLY A 987 -33.01 -13.97 -10.00
C GLY A 987 -31.74 -13.87 -9.16
N LEU A 988 -31.33 -12.64 -8.84
CA LEU A 988 -30.06 -12.41 -8.15
C LEU A 988 -30.10 -12.90 -6.70
N THR A 989 -31.13 -12.49 -5.95
CA THR A 989 -31.30 -12.88 -4.54
C THR A 989 -32.76 -12.75 -4.11
N ASN A 990 -33.11 -13.35 -2.97
CA ASN A 990 -34.44 -13.30 -2.37
C ASN A 990 -34.59 -12.21 -1.28
N VAL A 991 -33.61 -11.31 -1.16
CA VAL A 991 -33.63 -10.17 -0.22
C VAL A 991 -33.39 -8.85 -0.95
N PRO A 992 -33.67 -7.69 -0.34
CA PRO A 992 -33.33 -6.41 -0.95
C PRO A 992 -31.83 -6.29 -1.23
N VAL A 993 -31.51 -5.78 -2.41
CA VAL A 993 -30.12 -5.48 -2.79
C VAL A 993 -29.70 -4.11 -2.25
N THR A 994 -28.44 -4.02 -1.85
CA THR A 994 -27.78 -2.76 -1.47
C THR A 994 -27.13 -2.15 -2.70
N PRO A 995 -27.35 -0.87 -3.02
CA PRO A 995 -26.71 -0.20 -4.16
C PRO A 995 -25.18 -0.37 -4.20
#